data_AF-A0A1B2EAY3-F1
#
_entry.id   AF-A0A1B2EAY3-F1
#
_cell.length_a   1.000
_cell.length_b   1.000
_cell.length_c   1.000
_cell.angle_alpha   90.00
_cell.angle_beta   90.00
_cell.angle_gamma   90.00
#
_symmetry.space_group_name_H-M   'P 1'
#
loop_
_entity.id
_entity.type
_entity.pdbx_description
1 polymer ?
#
loop_
_entity_poly.entity_id
_entity_poly.type
_entity_poly.pdbx_seq_one_letter_code
_entity_poly.pdbx_strand_id
1 'polypeptide(L)'
;MAPQSLDDVFGPPLEIDALSHPRAIAVARLLRDGDTQGYRLIEARRALGGAEALIVRVHVDRPQQFVHPLKAVEPLALRFEAQDLPGVFSIREDFPPAPHSCTGSPSDPLYLCIDDRPWSEARLSWTPSDFLVRIQNWLAMTARGQLHGQDRAPYPLFASLGPIVVLPRSVLARVSEEPVGLSLYRVEAEAQREVLLATTGPVPKGFNRVPMMVLGLGVPPQHQGQIRFPPRTLGELVDLLSPLGVDLISELRKRIWAEMGQARDSAPISDRPLSARLGVIVAFPMQDEAGSTTAGTDLRGFFSRSTVAEIGESIGCLEKSPDGVYGRLLFSSSTGPLDHDLIPGELHIGYDRELATIVSGRESIDQRAVVMVGAGAVGSHVASFLAREGMFSWTVIDDDHFLPHNAVRHVLYPEAVGISKARALASTLDEILAVTDTRYVVANALGNGPRHEEVQAALASSELIFDASASITVSRHLSAGAPSAVRRMSFFFNPDGTDAVLLVEPADRQSTLRDLEAQHYGMVVQDPHLISHLRMTEERIAYSGACRQATNRMPETRVAALSAAIAMGVKEALDGDDGAVTVWRLADGGMHCIRAHAVKWHRFDVGGWSLSLSYDLKAVLESRRQQALPAETGGVLLGVVDMEARTIHVCSALDAPEDSKGDPAAFERGIAGLREKIGHASAETGGQLTYVGEWHSHPAGHPTTPSLTDLSQLGELARVLDMNGLPGVMAIVGDDGIRIHTAGLLGGDEPLVIINATGAVQ
;
A
#
# COMPACT_ATOMS: atom_id res chain seq x y z
N MET A 1 -7.05 -36.19 -40.91
CA MET A 1 -7.22 -37.31 -39.96
C MET A 1 -8.59 -37.94 -40.23
N ALA A 2 -8.73 -39.25 -40.09
CA ALA A 2 -10.05 -39.90 -40.17
C ALA A 2 -10.91 -39.45 -38.97
N PRO A 3 -12.24 -39.29 -39.12
CA PRO A 3 -13.12 -38.94 -38.01
C PRO A 3 -13.01 -40.02 -36.94
N GLN A 4 -12.66 -39.63 -35.71
CA GLN A 4 -12.70 -40.55 -34.58
C GLN A 4 -14.14 -40.99 -34.34
N SER A 5 -14.35 -42.28 -34.14
CA SER A 5 -15.66 -42.79 -33.79
C SER A 5 -16.07 -42.28 -32.41
N LEU A 6 -17.36 -42.01 -32.19
CA LEU A 6 -17.90 -41.77 -30.84
C LEU A 6 -17.57 -42.93 -29.89
N ASP A 7 -17.39 -44.14 -30.44
CA ASP A 7 -16.98 -45.32 -29.67
C ASP A 7 -15.55 -45.21 -29.14
N ASP A 8 -14.64 -44.57 -29.90
CA ASP A 8 -13.23 -44.41 -29.51
C ASP A 8 -13.09 -43.45 -28.32
N VAL A 9 -13.98 -42.46 -28.22
CA VAL A 9 -13.89 -41.35 -27.28
C VAL A 9 -14.81 -41.52 -26.07
N PHE A 10 -16.05 -41.96 -26.27
CA PHE A 10 -17.08 -42.07 -25.22
C PHE A 10 -17.52 -43.51 -24.94
N GLY A 11 -16.96 -44.48 -25.68
CA GLY A 11 -17.32 -45.89 -25.56
C GLY A 11 -18.65 -46.27 -26.22
N PRO A 12 -19.01 -47.57 -26.18
CA PRO A 12 -20.21 -48.07 -26.82
C PRO A 12 -21.51 -47.55 -26.16
N PRO A 13 -22.65 -47.61 -26.88
CA PRO A 13 -23.97 -47.29 -26.33
C PRO A 13 -24.31 -48.09 -25.08
N LEU A 14 -25.00 -47.42 -24.15
CA LEU A 14 -25.45 -47.93 -22.86
C LEU A 14 -26.94 -47.63 -22.71
N GLU A 15 -27.72 -48.59 -22.22
CA GLU A 15 -29.11 -48.34 -21.81
C GLU A 15 -29.15 -47.29 -20.68
N ILE A 16 -30.05 -46.32 -20.77
CA ILE A 16 -30.10 -45.19 -19.81
C ILE A 16 -30.35 -45.70 -18.38
N ASP A 17 -31.15 -46.76 -18.22
CA ASP A 17 -31.43 -47.36 -16.91
C ASP A 17 -30.21 -48.12 -16.33
N ALA A 18 -29.17 -48.35 -17.13
CA ALA A 18 -27.92 -48.96 -16.69
C ALA A 18 -26.87 -47.94 -16.23
N LEU A 19 -27.15 -46.62 -16.24
CA LEU A 19 -26.28 -45.58 -15.68
C LEU A 19 -26.03 -45.81 -14.19
N SER A 20 -24.81 -45.51 -13.75
CA SER A 20 -24.33 -45.79 -12.39
C SER A 20 -23.82 -44.55 -11.66
N HIS A 21 -23.41 -43.49 -12.38
CA HIS A 21 -23.00 -42.24 -11.74
C HIS A 21 -24.22 -41.44 -11.29
N PRO A 22 -24.32 -41.05 -9.99
CA PRO A 22 -25.49 -40.34 -9.47
C PRO A 22 -25.84 -39.07 -10.23
N ARG A 23 -24.82 -38.34 -10.71
CA ARG A 23 -24.97 -37.09 -11.47
C ARG A 23 -25.45 -37.35 -12.90
N ALA A 24 -24.97 -38.41 -13.55
CA ALA A 24 -25.46 -38.83 -14.86
C ALA A 24 -26.94 -39.25 -14.79
N ILE A 25 -27.30 -40.04 -13.78
CA ILE A 25 -28.69 -40.47 -13.53
C ILE A 25 -29.59 -39.25 -13.31
N ALA A 26 -29.16 -38.28 -12.51
CA ALA A 26 -29.96 -37.10 -12.19
C ALA A 26 -30.22 -36.21 -13.42
N VAL A 27 -29.21 -36.01 -14.28
CA VAL A 27 -29.37 -35.28 -15.56
C VAL A 27 -30.21 -36.08 -16.55
N ALA A 28 -29.98 -37.38 -16.69
CA ALA A 28 -30.76 -38.24 -17.59
C ALA A 28 -32.25 -38.30 -17.20
N ARG A 29 -32.56 -38.34 -15.90
CA ARG A 29 -33.95 -38.24 -15.40
C ARG A 29 -34.60 -36.92 -15.79
N LEU A 30 -33.94 -35.80 -15.54
CA LEU A 30 -34.46 -34.48 -15.91
C LEU A 30 -34.74 -34.37 -17.43
N LEU A 31 -33.86 -34.93 -18.26
CA LEU A 31 -34.00 -34.95 -19.71
C LEU A 31 -35.05 -35.95 -20.23
N ARG A 32 -35.39 -37.00 -19.47
CA ARG A 32 -36.41 -38.01 -19.82
C ARG A 32 -37.81 -37.62 -19.34
N ASP A 33 -37.91 -37.07 -18.15
CA ASP A 33 -39.16 -36.90 -17.41
C ASP A 33 -39.87 -35.57 -17.71
N GLY A 34 -39.22 -34.63 -18.41
CA GLY A 34 -39.78 -33.31 -18.67
C GLY A 34 -39.48 -32.78 -20.07
N ASP A 35 -40.39 -31.92 -20.57
CA ASP A 35 -40.17 -30.97 -21.67
C ASP A 35 -39.07 -29.97 -21.28
N THR A 36 -37.84 -30.44 -21.06
CA THR A 36 -36.68 -29.59 -20.80
C THR A 36 -36.42 -28.82 -22.08
N GLN A 37 -37.00 -27.61 -22.15
CA GLN A 37 -37.00 -26.80 -23.36
C GLN A 37 -35.57 -26.61 -23.86
N GLY A 38 -35.37 -26.92 -25.15
CA GLY A 38 -34.08 -26.79 -25.80
C GLY A 38 -33.10 -27.94 -25.56
N TYR A 39 -33.50 -29.08 -24.98
CA TYR A 39 -32.67 -30.30 -24.93
C TYR A 39 -33.40 -31.52 -25.52
N ARG A 40 -32.64 -32.38 -26.18
CA ARG A 40 -33.08 -33.72 -26.59
C ARG A 40 -31.99 -34.74 -26.31
N LEU A 41 -32.26 -35.66 -25.38
CA LEU A 41 -31.40 -36.83 -25.14
C LEU A 41 -31.49 -37.80 -26.33
N ILE A 42 -30.34 -38.22 -26.84
CA ILE A 42 -30.24 -39.15 -27.98
C ILE A 42 -29.90 -40.56 -27.50
N GLU A 43 -28.83 -40.69 -26.73
CA GLU A 43 -28.36 -41.97 -26.20
C GLU A 43 -27.43 -41.74 -24.99
N ALA A 44 -27.22 -42.79 -24.20
CA ALA A 44 -26.17 -42.84 -23.18
C ALA A 44 -25.03 -43.77 -23.65
N ARG A 45 -23.82 -43.54 -23.16
CA ARG A 45 -22.61 -44.29 -23.49
C ARG A 45 -21.74 -44.50 -22.25
N ARG A 46 -20.88 -45.52 -22.27
CA ARG A 46 -19.90 -45.78 -21.19
C ARG A 46 -18.54 -46.13 -21.75
N ALA A 47 -17.53 -45.36 -21.37
CA ALA A 47 -16.14 -45.61 -21.74
C ALA A 47 -15.53 -46.76 -20.94
N LEU A 48 -14.43 -47.35 -21.44
CA LEU A 48 -13.68 -48.43 -20.77
C LEU A 48 -13.21 -48.03 -19.35
N GLY A 49 -12.93 -46.75 -19.12
CA GLY A 49 -12.55 -46.19 -17.81
C GLY A 49 -13.72 -45.99 -16.83
N GLY A 50 -14.95 -46.37 -17.19
CA GLY A 50 -16.13 -46.24 -16.34
C GLY A 50 -16.79 -44.85 -16.34
N ALA A 51 -16.27 -43.90 -17.12
CA ALA A 51 -16.93 -42.62 -17.37
C ALA A 51 -18.22 -42.84 -18.19
N GLU A 52 -19.29 -42.13 -17.82
CA GLU A 52 -20.58 -42.20 -18.53
C GLU A 52 -20.82 -40.90 -19.29
N ALA A 53 -21.34 -40.99 -20.51
CA ALA A 53 -21.65 -39.83 -21.33
C ALA A 53 -23.12 -39.84 -21.79
N LEU A 54 -23.77 -38.68 -21.75
CA LEU A 54 -25.09 -38.45 -22.33
C LEU A 54 -24.93 -37.67 -23.64
N ILE A 55 -25.32 -38.26 -24.75
CA ILE A 55 -25.32 -37.58 -26.05
C ILE A 55 -26.62 -36.79 -26.18
N VAL A 56 -26.51 -35.48 -26.29
CA VAL A 56 -27.65 -34.55 -26.31
C VAL A 56 -27.60 -33.64 -27.53
N ARG A 57 -28.77 -33.20 -27.97
CA ARG A 57 -28.94 -32.09 -28.91
C ARG A 57 -29.47 -30.88 -28.14
N VAL A 58 -28.75 -29.77 -28.21
CA VAL A 58 -29.05 -28.55 -27.45
C VAL A 58 -29.46 -27.45 -28.42
N HIS A 59 -30.65 -26.88 -28.24
CA HIS A 59 -31.08 -25.69 -28.97
C HIS A 59 -30.27 -24.49 -28.50
N VAL A 60 -29.76 -23.71 -29.45
CA VAL A 60 -28.97 -22.50 -29.16
C VAL A 60 -29.85 -21.28 -29.38
N ASP A 61 -29.97 -20.44 -28.35
CA ASP A 61 -30.66 -19.14 -28.41
C ASP A 61 -29.83 -18.10 -29.18
N ARG A 62 -29.68 -18.35 -30.47
CA ARG A 62 -28.84 -17.59 -31.38
C ARG A 62 -29.52 -16.28 -31.83
N PRO A 63 -28.80 -15.15 -31.84
CA PRO A 63 -29.26 -13.91 -32.46
C PRO A 63 -29.29 -14.03 -34.00
N GLN A 64 -29.94 -13.06 -34.68
CA GLN A 64 -29.96 -12.98 -36.14
C GLN A 64 -28.57 -12.67 -36.74
N GLN A 65 -27.75 -11.91 -36.01
CA GLN A 65 -26.33 -11.68 -36.28
C GLN A 65 -25.53 -12.29 -35.13
N PHE A 66 -24.70 -13.28 -35.43
CA PHE A 66 -23.89 -14.00 -34.45
C PHE A 66 -22.39 -13.84 -34.77
N VAL A 67 -21.58 -13.77 -33.72
CA VAL A 67 -20.12 -13.60 -33.81
C VAL A 67 -19.46 -14.95 -34.10
N HIS A 68 -19.89 -16.01 -33.40
CA HIS A 68 -19.42 -17.37 -33.61
C HIS A 68 -20.50 -18.21 -34.32
N PRO A 69 -20.19 -18.93 -35.42
CA PRO A 69 -21.18 -19.65 -36.24
C PRO A 69 -21.64 -20.97 -35.60
N LEU A 70 -22.37 -20.86 -34.49
CA LEU A 70 -23.04 -21.99 -33.85
C LEU A 70 -24.26 -22.45 -34.67
N LYS A 71 -24.51 -23.77 -34.67
CA LYS A 71 -25.69 -24.38 -35.27
C LYS A 71 -26.91 -24.05 -34.41
N ALA A 72 -28.10 -23.98 -35.01
CA ALA A 72 -29.35 -23.78 -34.26
C ALA A 72 -29.60 -24.90 -33.23
N VAL A 73 -29.02 -26.07 -33.48
CA VAL A 73 -29.00 -27.21 -32.57
C VAL A 73 -27.58 -27.77 -32.56
N GLU A 74 -26.92 -27.72 -31.41
CA GLU A 74 -25.57 -28.24 -31.21
C GLU A 74 -25.62 -29.67 -30.66
N PRO A 75 -24.89 -30.61 -31.27
CA PRO A 75 -24.71 -31.94 -30.71
C PRO A 75 -23.57 -31.90 -29.68
N LEU A 76 -23.86 -32.27 -28.43
CA LEU A 76 -22.90 -32.29 -27.32
C LEU A 76 -22.89 -33.64 -26.60
N ALA A 77 -21.77 -33.96 -25.95
CA ALA A 77 -21.63 -35.04 -25.01
C ALA A 77 -21.42 -34.50 -23.58
N LEU A 78 -22.28 -34.89 -22.65
CA LEU A 78 -22.17 -34.55 -21.23
C LEU A 78 -21.52 -35.72 -20.49
N ARG A 79 -20.26 -35.59 -20.07
CA ARG A 79 -19.46 -36.65 -19.45
C ARG A 79 -19.49 -36.56 -17.93
N PHE A 80 -19.65 -37.69 -17.26
CA PHE A 80 -19.72 -37.81 -15.81
C PHE A 80 -18.76 -38.87 -15.30
N GLU A 81 -18.03 -38.50 -14.25
CA GLU A 81 -17.09 -39.36 -13.52
C GLU A 81 -17.36 -39.19 -12.01
N ALA A 82 -16.90 -40.15 -11.19
CA ALA A 82 -17.35 -40.27 -9.80
C ALA A 82 -17.06 -39.01 -8.96
N GLN A 83 -15.86 -38.43 -9.10
CA GLN A 83 -15.39 -37.32 -8.25
C GLN A 83 -15.12 -36.02 -9.01
N ASP A 84 -15.10 -36.06 -10.34
CA ASP A 84 -14.69 -34.91 -11.16
C ASP A 84 -15.85 -34.03 -11.59
N LEU A 85 -15.54 -32.81 -12.05
CA LEU A 85 -16.48 -31.88 -12.66
C LEU A 85 -17.14 -32.54 -13.89
N PRO A 86 -18.49 -32.48 -14.04
CA PRO A 86 -19.13 -32.95 -15.27
C PRO A 86 -18.62 -32.17 -16.48
N GLY A 87 -18.12 -32.89 -17.47
CA GLY A 87 -17.54 -32.28 -18.66
C GLY A 87 -18.55 -32.10 -19.79
N VAL A 88 -18.37 -31.04 -20.58
CA VAL A 88 -19.22 -30.75 -21.73
C VAL A 88 -18.34 -30.74 -22.97
N PHE A 89 -18.67 -31.58 -23.94
CA PHE A 89 -17.85 -31.76 -25.14
C PHE A 89 -18.67 -31.55 -26.40
N SER A 90 -18.13 -30.83 -27.37
CA SER A 90 -18.70 -30.79 -28.72
C SER A 90 -18.36 -32.07 -29.47
N ILE A 91 -19.35 -32.65 -30.14
CA ILE A 91 -19.18 -33.88 -30.94
C ILE A 91 -19.18 -33.62 -32.46
N ARG A 92 -19.08 -32.36 -32.89
CA ARG A 92 -18.87 -31.99 -34.30
C ARG A 92 -17.45 -31.49 -34.52
N GLU A 93 -16.85 -31.89 -35.63
CA GLU A 93 -15.47 -31.51 -36.00
C GLU A 93 -15.35 -30.02 -36.39
N ASP A 94 -16.42 -29.44 -36.93
CA ASP A 94 -16.48 -28.07 -37.45
C ASP A 94 -16.95 -27.04 -36.40
N PHE A 95 -16.79 -27.31 -35.11
CA PHE A 95 -17.18 -26.36 -34.07
C PHE A 95 -16.28 -25.10 -34.12
N PRO A 96 -16.83 -23.87 -34.10
CA PRO A 96 -16.01 -22.68 -34.26
C PRO A 96 -15.08 -22.46 -33.06
N PRO A 97 -13.87 -21.94 -33.26
CA PRO A 97 -13.03 -21.48 -32.16
C PRO A 97 -13.79 -20.44 -31.33
N ALA A 98 -13.91 -20.68 -30.04
CA ALA A 98 -14.61 -19.81 -29.10
C ALA A 98 -13.81 -19.68 -27.78
N PRO A 99 -13.92 -18.55 -27.08
CA PRO A 99 -13.39 -18.44 -25.71
C PRO A 99 -13.98 -19.54 -24.81
N HIS A 100 -13.27 -19.90 -23.74
CA HIS A 100 -13.66 -21.00 -22.85
C HIS A 100 -13.86 -22.36 -23.55
N SER A 101 -13.28 -22.57 -24.73
CA SER A 101 -13.17 -23.87 -25.37
C SER A 101 -11.71 -24.34 -25.41
N CYS A 102 -11.48 -25.63 -25.19
CA CYS A 102 -10.16 -26.23 -25.10
C CYS A 102 -10.20 -27.63 -25.71
N THR A 103 -9.22 -28.00 -26.53
CA THR A 103 -9.02 -29.42 -26.87
C THR A 103 -8.08 -30.03 -25.83
N GLY A 104 -8.08 -31.36 -25.64
CA GLY A 104 -7.17 -32.11 -24.75
C GLY A 104 -5.85 -32.55 -25.44
N SER A 105 -5.96 -32.75 -26.74
CA SER A 105 -4.90 -32.98 -27.74
C SER A 105 -5.52 -32.64 -29.11
N PRO A 106 -4.75 -32.59 -30.23
CA PRO A 106 -5.33 -32.45 -31.56
C PRO A 106 -6.39 -33.51 -31.91
N SER A 107 -6.37 -34.63 -31.17
CA SER A 107 -7.28 -35.77 -31.36
C SER A 107 -8.35 -35.89 -30.27
N ASP A 108 -8.51 -34.92 -29.38
CA ASP A 108 -9.54 -34.98 -28.33
C ASP A 108 -10.78 -34.15 -28.75
N PRO A 109 -12.00 -34.55 -28.34
CA PRO A 109 -13.19 -33.73 -28.56
C PRO A 109 -13.04 -32.37 -27.86
N LEU A 110 -13.60 -31.33 -28.47
CA LEU A 110 -13.53 -29.97 -27.92
C LEU A 110 -14.32 -29.87 -26.61
N TYR A 111 -13.64 -29.59 -25.51
CA TYR A 111 -14.22 -29.32 -24.20
C TYR A 111 -14.71 -27.87 -24.09
N LEU A 112 -15.88 -27.68 -23.48
CA LEU A 112 -16.49 -26.38 -23.23
C LEU A 112 -16.52 -26.11 -21.72
N CYS A 113 -15.78 -25.09 -21.28
CA CYS A 113 -15.72 -24.66 -19.89
C CYS A 113 -16.91 -23.74 -19.58
N ILE A 114 -17.97 -24.32 -19.02
CA ILE A 114 -19.24 -23.61 -18.75
C ILE A 114 -19.33 -22.96 -17.36
N ASP A 115 -18.32 -23.17 -16.51
CA ASP A 115 -18.25 -22.67 -15.13
C ASP A 115 -16.80 -22.34 -14.81
N ASP A 116 -16.53 -21.12 -14.36
CA ASP A 116 -15.17 -20.64 -14.06
C ASP A 116 -14.77 -20.87 -12.60
N ARG A 117 -15.67 -21.41 -11.78
CA ARG A 117 -15.38 -21.75 -10.37
C ARG A 117 -14.62 -23.08 -10.28
N PRO A 118 -13.70 -23.22 -9.30
CA PRO A 118 -13.14 -24.52 -8.95
C PRO A 118 -14.23 -25.53 -8.60
N TRP A 119 -14.07 -26.80 -9.02
CA TRP A 119 -15.09 -27.83 -8.78
C TRP A 119 -15.40 -28.04 -7.28
N SER A 120 -14.42 -27.83 -6.40
CA SER A 120 -14.61 -27.88 -4.94
C SER A 120 -15.68 -26.91 -4.43
N GLU A 121 -15.84 -25.76 -5.09
CA GLU A 121 -16.85 -24.76 -4.80
C GLU A 121 -18.14 -25.02 -5.59
N ALA A 122 -18.02 -25.25 -6.90
CA ALA A 122 -19.16 -25.45 -7.79
C ALA A 122 -20.04 -26.64 -7.34
N ARG A 123 -19.43 -27.72 -6.83
CA ARG A 123 -20.15 -28.91 -6.36
C ARG A 123 -21.10 -28.65 -5.18
N LEU A 124 -20.86 -27.60 -4.38
CA LEU A 124 -21.71 -27.27 -3.22
C LEU A 124 -23.10 -26.80 -3.66
N SER A 125 -23.20 -26.19 -4.84
CA SER A 125 -24.45 -25.67 -5.41
C SER A 125 -24.84 -26.36 -6.71
N TRP A 126 -24.14 -27.44 -7.09
CA TRP A 126 -24.37 -28.09 -8.38
C TRP A 126 -25.71 -28.82 -8.39
N THR A 127 -26.55 -28.52 -9.37
CA THR A 127 -27.80 -29.24 -9.63
C THR A 127 -27.91 -29.58 -11.12
N PRO A 128 -28.63 -30.66 -11.49
CA PRO A 128 -28.84 -31.01 -12.90
C PRO A 128 -29.45 -29.87 -13.73
N SER A 129 -30.39 -29.11 -13.19
CA SER A 129 -31.05 -28.00 -13.88
C SER A 129 -30.11 -26.83 -14.12
N ASP A 130 -29.39 -26.39 -13.08
CA ASP A 130 -28.40 -25.30 -13.21
C ASP A 130 -27.30 -25.67 -14.21
N PHE A 131 -26.84 -26.93 -14.20
CA PHE A 131 -25.86 -27.43 -15.17
C PHE A 131 -26.33 -27.30 -16.62
N LEU A 132 -27.57 -27.70 -16.92
CA LEU A 132 -28.16 -27.58 -18.27
C LEU A 132 -28.40 -26.11 -18.66
N VAL A 133 -28.85 -25.27 -17.73
CA VAL A 133 -29.05 -23.83 -17.97
C VAL A 133 -27.71 -23.15 -18.27
N ARG A 134 -26.63 -23.48 -17.55
CA ARG A 134 -25.29 -22.95 -17.81
C ARG A 134 -24.79 -23.29 -19.22
N ILE A 135 -25.01 -24.51 -19.69
CA ILE A 135 -24.65 -24.90 -21.07
C ILE A 135 -25.42 -24.06 -22.09
N GLN A 136 -26.74 -23.87 -21.91
CA GLN A 136 -27.55 -23.04 -22.81
C GLN A 136 -27.10 -21.58 -22.80
N ASN A 137 -26.90 -21.01 -21.62
CA ASN A 137 -26.41 -19.64 -21.46
C ASN A 137 -25.04 -19.46 -22.09
N TRP A 138 -24.13 -20.42 -21.86
CA TRP A 138 -22.80 -20.42 -22.48
C TRP A 138 -22.91 -20.38 -24.00
N LEU A 139 -23.69 -21.29 -24.62
CA LEU A 139 -23.87 -21.31 -26.08
C LEU A 139 -24.51 -20.01 -26.61
N ALA A 140 -25.50 -19.47 -25.91
CA ALA A 140 -26.17 -18.22 -26.29
C ALA A 140 -25.23 -17.01 -26.22
N MET A 141 -24.45 -16.90 -25.13
CA MET A 141 -23.45 -15.85 -24.94
C MET A 141 -22.30 -15.99 -25.94
N THR A 142 -21.84 -17.21 -26.23
CA THR A 142 -20.86 -17.49 -27.28
C THR A 142 -21.38 -17.06 -28.65
N ALA A 143 -22.62 -17.39 -29.00
CA ALA A 143 -23.20 -16.96 -30.28
C ALA A 143 -23.22 -15.43 -30.42
N ARG A 144 -23.42 -14.70 -29.32
CA ARG A 144 -23.45 -13.23 -29.29
C ARG A 144 -22.08 -12.58 -29.15
N GLY A 145 -21.02 -13.33 -28.84
CA GLY A 145 -19.74 -12.77 -28.43
C GLY A 145 -19.87 -11.96 -27.15
N GLN A 146 -20.52 -12.52 -26.13
CA GLN A 146 -20.82 -11.86 -24.84
C GLN A 146 -20.40 -12.73 -23.65
N LEU A 147 -19.56 -13.75 -23.87
CA LEU A 147 -19.05 -14.60 -22.79
C LEU A 147 -18.29 -13.80 -21.73
N HIS A 148 -17.65 -12.71 -22.15
CA HIS A 148 -16.89 -11.81 -21.30
C HIS A 148 -17.63 -10.47 -21.19
N GLY A 149 -17.80 -9.96 -19.96
CA GLY A 149 -18.22 -8.56 -19.75
C GLY A 149 -17.12 -7.58 -20.15
N GLN A 150 -17.42 -6.27 -20.16
CA GLN A 150 -16.48 -5.22 -20.59
C GLN A 150 -15.24 -5.06 -19.68
N ASP A 151 -15.23 -5.63 -18.47
CA ASP A 151 -14.25 -5.30 -17.40
C ASP A 151 -13.34 -6.47 -16.95
N ARG A 152 -13.07 -7.48 -17.79
CA ARG A 152 -12.20 -8.63 -17.39
C ARG A 152 -10.84 -8.62 -18.09
N ALA A 153 -9.80 -8.99 -17.34
CA ALA A 153 -8.45 -9.28 -17.85
C ALA A 153 -8.51 -10.29 -19.01
N PRO A 154 -7.58 -10.22 -19.98
CA PRO A 154 -7.68 -11.00 -21.20
C PRO A 154 -7.50 -12.49 -20.89
N TYR A 155 -8.30 -13.31 -21.57
CA TYR A 155 -8.31 -14.76 -21.37
C TYR A 155 -6.96 -15.38 -21.78
N PRO A 156 -6.42 -16.35 -21.02
CA PRO A 156 -5.13 -16.96 -21.32
C PRO A 156 -5.15 -17.69 -22.67
N LEU A 157 -4.09 -17.55 -23.46
CA LEU A 157 -3.95 -18.25 -24.74
C LEU A 157 -3.70 -19.75 -24.58
N PHE A 158 -3.11 -20.14 -23.45
CA PHE A 158 -2.71 -21.52 -23.17
C PHE A 158 -3.31 -22.05 -21.88
N ALA A 159 -3.55 -23.36 -21.84
CA ALA A 159 -3.88 -24.05 -20.60
C ALA A 159 -2.71 -23.99 -19.62
N SER A 160 -2.96 -23.56 -18.38
CA SER A 160 -1.94 -23.47 -17.31
C SER A 160 -1.59 -24.85 -16.76
N LEU A 161 -0.65 -25.55 -17.41
CA LEU A 161 -0.25 -26.94 -17.07
C LEU A 161 1.13 -27.07 -16.42
N GLY A 162 1.87 -25.98 -16.24
CA GLY A 162 3.24 -26.01 -15.72
C GLY A 162 3.49 -25.08 -14.53
N PRO A 163 4.76 -24.93 -14.11
CA PRO A 163 5.11 -24.19 -12.90
C PRO A 163 4.72 -22.72 -13.00
N ILE A 164 4.50 -22.09 -11.84
CA ILE A 164 4.49 -20.64 -11.72
C ILE A 164 5.94 -20.19 -11.58
N VAL A 165 6.38 -19.29 -12.44
CA VAL A 165 7.73 -18.70 -12.36
C VAL A 165 7.57 -17.23 -12.02
N VAL A 166 8.08 -16.83 -10.87
CA VAL A 166 8.09 -15.44 -10.42
C VAL A 166 9.40 -14.80 -10.80
N LEU A 167 9.36 -13.70 -11.55
CA LEU A 167 10.55 -13.03 -12.08
C LEU A 167 10.54 -11.53 -11.77
N PRO A 168 11.71 -10.93 -11.46
CA PRO A 168 11.80 -9.49 -11.24
C PRO A 168 11.38 -8.70 -12.48
N ARG A 169 10.65 -7.60 -12.30
CA ARG A 169 10.22 -6.72 -13.41
C ARG A 169 11.40 -6.20 -14.24
N SER A 170 12.52 -5.91 -13.60
CA SER A 170 13.76 -5.45 -14.25
C SER A 170 14.30 -6.45 -15.28
N VAL A 171 13.97 -7.74 -15.15
CA VAL A 171 14.31 -8.77 -16.15
C VAL A 171 13.46 -8.61 -17.39
N LEU A 172 12.13 -8.44 -17.25
CA LEU A 172 11.21 -8.27 -18.38
C LEU A 172 11.58 -7.08 -19.27
N ALA A 173 12.03 -5.98 -18.66
CA ALA A 173 12.48 -4.80 -19.39
C ALA A 173 13.72 -5.07 -20.28
N ARG A 174 14.60 -5.99 -19.86
CA ARG A 174 15.89 -6.26 -20.53
C ARG A 174 15.85 -7.44 -21.50
N VAL A 175 15.09 -8.48 -21.19
CA VAL A 175 15.08 -9.74 -21.98
C VAL A 175 14.67 -9.53 -23.44
N SER A 176 13.90 -8.48 -23.73
CA SER A 176 13.53 -8.11 -25.10
C SER A 176 14.74 -7.66 -25.94
N GLU A 177 15.73 -7.02 -25.31
CA GLU A 177 16.91 -6.44 -25.96
C GLU A 177 18.10 -7.40 -25.96
N GLU A 178 18.38 -8.04 -24.82
CA GLU A 178 19.55 -8.90 -24.62
C GLU A 178 19.21 -10.17 -23.82
N PRO A 179 20.00 -11.26 -23.96
CA PRO A 179 19.91 -12.40 -23.06
C PRO A 179 20.23 -12.00 -21.62
N VAL A 180 19.42 -12.47 -20.67
CA VAL A 180 19.65 -12.23 -19.24
C VAL A 180 19.93 -13.54 -18.53
N GLY A 181 21.09 -13.61 -17.86
CA GLY A 181 21.43 -14.71 -16.97
C GLY A 181 20.63 -14.64 -15.67
N LEU A 182 19.96 -15.74 -15.32
CA LEU A 182 19.13 -15.87 -14.12
C LEU A 182 19.41 -17.18 -13.42
N SER A 183 19.02 -17.27 -12.16
CA SER A 183 18.95 -18.51 -11.41
C SER A 183 17.52 -18.77 -10.97
N LEU A 184 17.00 -19.94 -11.32
CA LEU A 184 15.73 -20.44 -10.78
C LEU A 184 16.01 -21.29 -9.55
N TYR A 185 15.18 -21.13 -8.53
CA TYR A 185 15.14 -22.02 -7.38
C TYR A 185 13.71 -22.27 -6.94
N ARG A 186 13.47 -23.48 -6.43
CA ARG A 186 12.16 -23.92 -5.96
C ARG A 186 11.98 -23.58 -4.51
N VAL A 187 10.86 -22.93 -4.16
CA VAL A 187 10.56 -22.54 -2.77
C VAL A 187 10.10 -23.72 -1.93
N GLU A 188 9.20 -24.54 -2.49
CA GLU A 188 8.57 -25.65 -1.80
C GLU A 188 8.47 -26.86 -2.72
N ALA A 189 8.86 -28.04 -2.22
CA ALA A 189 8.93 -29.25 -3.02
C ALA A 189 7.59 -30.00 -3.14
N GLU A 190 6.66 -29.80 -2.20
CA GLU A 190 5.42 -30.58 -2.05
C GLU A 190 4.15 -29.85 -2.53
N ALA A 191 4.30 -28.69 -3.17
CA ALA A 191 3.16 -27.92 -3.68
C ALA A 191 2.45 -28.66 -4.82
N GLN A 192 1.11 -28.62 -4.86
CA GLN A 192 0.30 -29.19 -5.96
C GLN A 192 0.66 -28.59 -7.33
N ARG A 193 1.15 -27.35 -7.34
CA ARG A 193 1.73 -26.67 -8.50
C ARG A 193 3.07 -26.07 -8.09
N GLU A 194 4.13 -26.39 -8.84
CA GLU A 194 5.48 -25.96 -8.54
C GLU A 194 5.64 -24.43 -8.71
N VAL A 195 6.22 -23.76 -7.71
CA VAL A 195 6.55 -22.33 -7.74
C VAL A 195 8.07 -22.15 -7.75
N LEU A 196 8.57 -21.50 -8.80
CA LEU A 196 9.98 -21.20 -9.00
C LEU A 196 10.20 -19.69 -8.89
N LEU A 197 11.19 -19.28 -8.11
CA LEU A 197 11.61 -17.88 -8.03
C LEU A 197 12.85 -17.68 -8.91
N ALA A 198 12.83 -16.65 -9.74
CA ALA A 198 13.97 -16.21 -10.53
C ALA A 198 14.71 -15.08 -9.82
N THR A 199 16.04 -15.16 -9.79
CA THR A 199 16.90 -14.09 -9.28
C THR A 199 18.11 -13.87 -10.20
N THR A 200 18.50 -12.61 -10.36
CA THR A 200 19.78 -12.20 -10.95
C THR A 200 20.92 -12.24 -9.92
N GLY A 201 20.57 -12.24 -8.63
CA GLY A 201 21.50 -12.27 -7.51
C GLY A 201 21.79 -13.68 -7.00
N PRO A 202 22.39 -13.79 -5.80
CA PRO A 202 22.65 -15.09 -5.19
C PRO A 202 21.34 -15.78 -4.80
N VAL A 203 21.29 -17.10 -5.02
CA VAL A 203 20.22 -17.96 -4.52
C VAL A 203 20.38 -18.11 -3.00
N PRO A 204 19.31 -18.07 -2.20
CA PRO A 204 19.40 -18.25 -0.76
C PRO A 204 20.02 -19.61 -0.38
N LYS A 205 20.70 -19.67 0.78
CA LYS A 205 21.33 -20.90 1.26
C LYS A 205 20.29 -21.99 1.48
N GLY A 206 20.61 -23.22 1.07
CA GLY A 206 19.75 -24.40 1.22
C GLY A 206 18.86 -24.70 0.00
N PHE A 207 18.87 -23.85 -1.03
CA PHE A 207 18.12 -24.08 -2.26
C PHE A 207 19.00 -24.54 -3.42
N ASN A 208 18.47 -25.43 -4.25
CA ASN A 208 19.13 -25.88 -5.47
C ASN A 208 18.99 -24.82 -6.57
N ARG A 209 20.14 -24.41 -7.11
CA ARG A 209 20.24 -23.43 -8.20
C ARG A 209 20.12 -24.11 -9.55
N VAL A 210 19.25 -23.57 -10.41
CA VAL A 210 19.17 -23.95 -11.83
C VAL A 210 19.52 -22.71 -12.68
N PRO A 211 20.73 -22.65 -13.26
CA PRO A 211 21.16 -21.48 -14.05
C PRO A 211 20.44 -21.44 -15.40
N MET A 212 19.80 -20.31 -15.70
CA MET A 212 19.07 -20.02 -16.94
C MET A 212 19.72 -18.88 -17.71
N MET A 213 19.64 -18.98 -19.03
CA MET A 213 19.79 -17.84 -19.94
C MET A 213 18.42 -17.57 -20.55
N VAL A 214 17.86 -16.41 -20.28
CA VAL A 214 16.49 -16.07 -20.69
C VAL A 214 16.49 -14.98 -21.75
N LEU A 215 15.66 -15.15 -22.78
CA LEU A 215 15.40 -14.15 -23.81
C LEU A 215 13.91 -13.86 -23.93
N GLY A 216 13.58 -12.63 -24.31
CA GLY A 216 12.22 -12.13 -24.45
C GLY A 216 11.89 -11.90 -25.91
N LEU A 217 10.68 -12.30 -26.32
CA LEU A 217 10.12 -12.10 -27.65
C LEU A 217 8.73 -11.49 -27.52
N GLY A 218 8.44 -10.50 -28.37
CA GLY A 218 7.10 -9.97 -28.55
C GLY A 218 6.49 -10.51 -29.84
N VAL A 219 5.21 -10.86 -29.82
CA VAL A 219 4.44 -11.17 -31.03
C VAL A 219 3.43 -10.05 -31.32
N PRO A 220 2.91 -9.95 -32.56
CA PRO A 220 1.80 -9.06 -32.86
C PRO A 220 0.58 -9.35 -31.96
N PRO A 221 -0.35 -8.39 -31.79
CA PRO A 221 -1.55 -8.60 -31.00
C PRO A 221 -2.38 -9.82 -31.47
N GLN A 222 -2.84 -10.60 -30.52
CA GLN A 222 -3.60 -11.84 -30.73
C GLN A 222 -5.10 -11.60 -30.48
N HIS A 223 -5.95 -12.16 -31.33
CA HIS A 223 -7.38 -12.20 -31.07
C HIS A 223 -7.71 -13.23 -29.99
N GLN A 224 -8.67 -12.91 -29.13
CA GLN A 224 -9.20 -13.88 -28.18
C GLN A 224 -9.90 -15.03 -28.93
N GLY A 225 -9.67 -16.27 -28.47
CA GLY A 225 -10.16 -17.46 -29.13
C GLY A 225 -10.01 -18.71 -28.26
N GLN A 226 -9.93 -19.87 -28.90
CA GLN A 226 -9.78 -21.17 -28.24
C GLN A 226 -8.48 -21.24 -27.41
N ILE A 227 -8.54 -21.82 -26.21
CA ILE A 227 -7.35 -22.15 -25.43
C ILE A 227 -6.57 -23.25 -26.15
N ARG A 228 -5.27 -23.01 -26.33
CA ARG A 228 -4.33 -23.95 -26.96
C ARG A 228 -3.53 -24.69 -25.90
N PHE A 229 -2.90 -25.80 -26.29
CA PHE A 229 -1.81 -26.33 -25.48
C PHE A 229 -0.55 -25.51 -25.68
N PRO A 230 0.21 -25.27 -24.61
CA PRO A 230 1.52 -24.69 -24.76
C PRO A 230 2.45 -25.67 -25.49
N PRO A 231 3.34 -25.18 -26.37
CA PRO A 231 4.35 -26.02 -27.01
C PRO A 231 5.25 -26.68 -25.96
N ARG A 232 5.55 -27.96 -26.19
CA ARG A 232 6.37 -28.81 -25.31
C ARG A 232 7.74 -29.10 -25.88
N THR A 233 8.01 -28.72 -27.13
CA THR A 233 9.33 -28.83 -27.75
C THR A 233 9.74 -27.52 -28.40
N LEU A 234 11.04 -27.34 -28.61
CA LEU A 234 11.56 -26.18 -29.33
C LEU A 234 11.02 -26.11 -30.76
N GLY A 235 10.89 -27.25 -31.45
CA GLY A 235 10.24 -27.32 -32.76
C GLY A 235 8.80 -26.81 -32.75
N GLU A 236 7.97 -27.26 -31.81
CA GLU A 236 6.58 -26.79 -31.67
C GLU A 236 6.50 -25.28 -31.37
N LEU A 237 7.45 -24.74 -30.60
CA LEU A 237 7.52 -23.30 -30.35
C LEU A 237 7.91 -22.50 -31.60
N VAL A 238 8.81 -23.03 -32.44
CA VAL A 238 9.13 -22.43 -33.75
C VAL A 238 7.90 -22.43 -34.65
N ASP A 239 7.18 -23.56 -34.73
CA ASP A 239 5.97 -23.69 -35.56
C ASP A 239 4.85 -22.76 -35.10
N LEU A 240 4.75 -22.48 -33.79
CA LEU A 240 3.82 -21.52 -33.23
C LEU A 240 4.18 -20.07 -33.58
N LEU A 241 5.46 -19.71 -33.52
CA LEU A 241 5.94 -18.33 -33.65
C LEU A 241 6.16 -17.88 -35.10
N SER A 242 6.49 -18.81 -36.00
CA SER A 242 6.77 -18.52 -37.42
C SER A 242 5.57 -17.86 -38.14
N PRO A 243 4.32 -18.34 -38.02
CA PRO A 243 3.14 -17.67 -38.59
C PRO A 243 2.88 -16.28 -38.01
N LEU A 244 3.39 -16.00 -36.81
CA LEU A 244 3.28 -14.69 -36.13
C LEU A 244 4.39 -13.72 -36.52
N GLY A 245 5.26 -14.10 -37.48
CA GLY A 245 6.35 -13.27 -37.99
C GLY A 245 7.62 -13.29 -37.15
N VAL A 246 7.77 -14.23 -36.22
CA VAL A 246 8.95 -14.36 -35.37
C VAL A 246 9.79 -15.57 -35.81
N ASP A 247 10.97 -15.31 -36.36
CA ASP A 247 11.98 -16.34 -36.65
C ASP A 247 12.82 -16.61 -35.39
N LEU A 248 12.33 -17.52 -34.55
CA LEU A 248 12.97 -17.90 -33.29
C LEU A 248 14.40 -18.43 -33.51
N ILE A 249 14.65 -19.20 -34.57
CA ILE A 249 15.97 -19.79 -34.81
C ILE A 249 16.99 -18.69 -35.12
N SER A 250 16.66 -17.75 -36.00
CA SER A 250 17.55 -16.64 -36.31
C SER A 250 17.82 -15.76 -35.09
N GLU A 251 16.81 -15.48 -34.26
CA GLU A 251 16.98 -14.74 -33.01
C GLU A 251 17.87 -15.48 -32.01
N LEU A 252 17.67 -16.79 -31.82
CA LEU A 252 18.53 -17.62 -30.97
C LEU A 252 19.98 -17.62 -31.46
N ARG A 253 20.21 -17.80 -32.76
CA ARG A 253 21.57 -17.78 -33.34
C ARG A 253 22.26 -16.45 -33.07
N LYS A 254 21.59 -15.33 -33.38
CA LYS A 254 22.10 -13.98 -33.17
C LYS A 254 22.47 -13.73 -31.71
N ARG A 255 21.57 -14.07 -30.79
CA ARG A 255 21.72 -13.81 -29.34
C ARG A 255 22.77 -14.72 -28.69
N ILE A 256 22.79 -16.01 -29.02
CA ILE A 256 23.83 -16.96 -28.55
C ILE A 256 25.21 -16.55 -29.07
N TRP A 257 25.29 -16.10 -30.33
CA TRP A 257 26.52 -15.56 -30.87
C TRP A 257 27.01 -14.35 -30.10
N ALA A 258 26.16 -13.36 -29.82
CA ALA A 258 26.57 -12.16 -29.07
C ALA A 258 27.23 -12.52 -27.72
N GLU A 259 26.63 -13.45 -26.96
CA GLU A 259 27.13 -13.92 -25.67
C GLU A 259 28.51 -14.59 -25.74
N MET A 260 28.74 -15.43 -26.76
CA MET A 260 30.06 -16.06 -27.01
C MET A 260 31.19 -15.03 -27.22
N GLY A 261 30.87 -13.77 -27.50
CA GLY A 261 31.84 -12.72 -27.83
C GLY A 261 32.27 -11.92 -26.61
N GLN A 262 31.50 -12.01 -25.54
CA GLN A 262 31.72 -11.29 -24.29
C GLN A 262 32.22 -12.21 -23.16
N ALA A 263 32.15 -13.54 -23.34
CA ALA A 263 32.58 -14.53 -22.36
C ALA A 263 34.07 -14.36 -22.00
N ARG A 264 34.35 -13.91 -20.76
CA ARG A 264 35.69 -13.87 -20.18
C ARG A 264 36.09 -15.26 -19.67
N ASP A 265 37.31 -15.69 -19.95
CA ASP A 265 37.87 -17.03 -19.64
C ASP A 265 37.93 -17.41 -18.14
N SER A 266 37.59 -16.49 -17.22
CA SER A 266 37.85 -16.64 -15.77
C SER A 266 36.65 -17.06 -14.90
N ALA A 267 35.45 -17.29 -15.46
CA ALA A 267 34.27 -17.71 -14.68
C ALA A 267 34.22 -19.25 -14.46
N PRO A 268 33.69 -19.74 -13.32
CA PRO A 268 33.45 -21.18 -13.09
C PRO A 268 32.65 -21.81 -14.24
N ILE A 269 32.95 -23.06 -14.60
CA ILE A 269 32.30 -23.75 -15.73
C ILE A 269 30.77 -23.80 -15.59
N SER A 270 30.24 -23.91 -14.37
CA SER A 270 28.80 -23.89 -14.04
C SER A 270 28.13 -22.52 -14.21
N ASP A 271 28.91 -21.44 -14.31
CA ASP A 271 28.46 -20.06 -14.49
C ASP A 271 28.68 -19.55 -15.92
N ARG A 272 29.07 -20.44 -16.85
CA ARG A 272 29.17 -20.07 -18.26
C ARG A 272 27.77 -19.93 -18.86
N PRO A 273 27.49 -18.89 -19.67
CA PRO A 273 26.20 -18.72 -20.35
C PRO A 273 25.77 -19.96 -21.14
N LEU A 274 26.74 -20.68 -21.71
CA LEU A 274 26.52 -21.88 -22.51
C LEU A 274 26.10 -23.11 -21.71
N SER A 275 26.51 -23.22 -20.43
CA SER A 275 26.12 -24.32 -19.55
C SER A 275 24.77 -24.10 -18.87
N ALA A 276 24.24 -22.86 -18.92
CA ALA A 276 22.90 -22.56 -18.47
C ALA A 276 21.86 -23.20 -19.41
N ARG A 277 20.64 -23.48 -18.91
CA ARG A 277 19.54 -23.90 -19.79
C ARG A 277 18.84 -22.68 -20.39
N LEU A 278 18.17 -22.89 -21.52
CA LEU A 278 17.49 -21.82 -22.23
C LEU A 278 16.10 -21.55 -21.65
N GLY A 279 15.75 -20.29 -21.43
CA GLY A 279 14.38 -19.82 -21.23
C GLY A 279 13.95 -18.87 -22.33
N VAL A 280 12.75 -19.04 -22.86
CA VAL A 280 12.14 -18.12 -23.83
C VAL A 280 10.88 -17.55 -23.22
N ILE A 281 10.88 -16.25 -22.95
CA ILE A 281 9.70 -15.49 -22.53
C ILE A 281 9.03 -14.94 -23.77
N VAL A 282 7.74 -15.19 -23.94
CA VAL A 282 6.94 -14.65 -25.04
C VAL A 282 5.82 -13.81 -24.46
N ALA A 283 5.76 -12.56 -24.89
CA ALA A 283 4.66 -11.64 -24.62
C ALA A 283 3.64 -11.73 -25.75
N PHE A 284 2.41 -12.11 -25.41
CA PHE A 284 1.28 -12.15 -26.31
C PHE A 284 0.29 -11.02 -25.98
N PRO A 285 0.39 -9.85 -26.64
CA PRO A 285 -0.59 -8.78 -26.45
C PRO A 285 -1.96 -9.26 -26.93
N MET A 286 -3.01 -8.99 -26.17
CA MET A 286 -4.36 -9.49 -26.44
C MET A 286 -5.24 -8.35 -26.93
N GLN A 287 -5.94 -8.52 -28.06
CA GLN A 287 -6.94 -7.56 -28.52
C GLN A 287 -8.28 -7.79 -27.83
N ASP A 288 -8.97 -6.69 -27.54
CA ASP A 288 -10.39 -6.73 -27.16
C ASP A 288 -11.27 -7.29 -28.28
N GLU A 289 -12.52 -7.65 -27.95
CA GLU A 289 -13.50 -8.15 -28.93
C GLU A 289 -13.86 -7.10 -30.01
N ALA A 290 -13.59 -5.81 -29.76
CA ALA A 290 -13.79 -4.71 -30.70
C ALA A 290 -12.60 -4.47 -31.65
N GLY A 291 -11.47 -5.17 -31.47
CA GLY A 291 -10.24 -5.05 -32.24
C GLY A 291 -9.52 -3.71 -32.12
N SER A 292 -9.86 -2.87 -31.13
CA SER A 292 -9.44 -1.45 -31.09
C SER A 292 -8.43 -1.11 -29.99
N THR A 293 -8.43 -1.86 -28.87
CA THR A 293 -7.45 -1.69 -27.78
C THR A 293 -6.88 -3.02 -27.29
N THR A 294 -5.62 -3.01 -26.86
CA THR A 294 -4.98 -4.16 -26.21
C THR A 294 -5.56 -4.34 -24.81
N ALA A 295 -6.35 -5.39 -24.60
CA ALA A 295 -6.99 -5.74 -23.33
C ALA A 295 -6.00 -6.20 -22.24
N GLY A 296 -4.71 -6.37 -22.59
CA GLY A 296 -3.62 -6.77 -21.70
C GLY A 296 -2.59 -7.63 -22.44
N THR A 297 -1.64 -8.24 -21.71
CA THR A 297 -0.61 -9.12 -22.29
C THR A 297 -0.55 -10.44 -21.52
N ASP A 298 -0.70 -11.57 -22.23
CA ASP A 298 -0.44 -12.89 -21.66
C ASP A 298 1.07 -13.19 -21.75
N LEU A 299 1.73 -13.32 -20.60
CA LEU A 299 3.17 -13.58 -20.51
C LEU A 299 3.42 -15.06 -20.23
N ARG A 300 4.15 -15.72 -21.12
CA ARG A 300 4.48 -17.16 -21.02
C ARG A 300 5.97 -17.39 -21.07
N GLY A 301 6.45 -18.29 -20.23
CA GLY A 301 7.83 -18.75 -20.25
C GLY A 301 7.92 -20.17 -20.79
N PHE A 302 8.92 -20.45 -21.60
CA PHE A 302 9.22 -21.78 -22.10
C PHE A 302 10.65 -22.14 -21.71
N PHE A 303 10.80 -23.06 -20.76
CA PHE A 303 12.08 -23.36 -20.12
C PHE A 303 12.59 -24.73 -20.58
N SER A 304 13.75 -24.75 -21.24
CA SER A 304 14.35 -25.97 -21.73
C SER A 304 15.01 -26.78 -20.63
N ARG A 305 15.04 -28.11 -20.81
CA ARG A 305 15.92 -29.00 -20.05
C ARG A 305 17.35 -29.02 -20.59
N SER A 306 17.52 -28.69 -21.86
CA SER A 306 18.80 -28.65 -22.56
C SER A 306 19.55 -27.36 -22.30
N THR A 307 20.88 -27.45 -22.34
CA THR A 307 21.76 -26.29 -22.21
C THR A 307 21.73 -25.44 -23.47
N VAL A 308 22.12 -24.17 -23.34
CA VAL A 308 22.29 -23.25 -24.48
C VAL A 308 23.30 -23.82 -25.48
N ALA A 309 24.34 -24.52 -25.01
CA ALA A 309 25.32 -25.19 -25.86
C ALA A 309 24.70 -26.28 -26.75
N GLU A 310 23.90 -27.17 -26.17
CA GLU A 310 23.21 -28.26 -26.88
C GLU A 310 22.23 -27.72 -27.91
N ILE A 311 21.46 -26.70 -27.55
CA ILE A 311 20.52 -26.05 -28.49
C ILE A 311 21.30 -25.35 -29.60
N GLY A 312 22.41 -24.67 -29.26
CA GLY A 312 23.28 -24.00 -30.23
C GLY A 312 23.86 -24.96 -31.28
N GLU A 313 24.18 -26.19 -30.88
CA GLU A 313 24.61 -27.27 -31.77
C GLU A 313 23.45 -27.72 -32.69
N SER A 314 22.27 -27.97 -32.14
CA SER A 314 21.09 -28.38 -32.93
C SER A 314 20.63 -27.33 -33.94
N ILE A 315 20.73 -26.03 -33.59
CA ILE A 315 20.42 -24.95 -34.52
C ILE A 315 21.58 -24.60 -35.46
N GLY A 316 22.70 -25.32 -35.40
CA GLY A 316 23.84 -25.18 -36.31
C GLY A 316 24.61 -23.87 -36.16
N CYS A 317 24.68 -23.31 -34.95
CA CYS A 317 25.48 -22.11 -34.66
C CYS A 317 26.71 -22.38 -33.78
N LEU A 318 26.73 -23.52 -33.09
CA LEU A 318 27.87 -24.02 -32.31
C LEU A 318 28.29 -25.41 -32.79
N GLU A 319 29.56 -25.74 -32.57
CA GLU A 319 30.08 -27.09 -32.77
C GLU A 319 30.94 -27.49 -31.57
N LYS A 320 30.79 -28.73 -31.11
CA LYS A 320 31.56 -29.27 -30.01
C LYS A 320 32.88 -29.84 -30.54
N SER A 321 34.00 -29.28 -30.08
CA SER A 321 35.32 -29.86 -30.35
C SER A 321 35.49 -31.23 -29.69
N PRO A 322 36.44 -32.07 -30.16
CA PRO A 322 36.76 -33.35 -29.53
C PRO A 322 37.13 -33.25 -28.04
N ASP A 323 37.70 -32.11 -27.63
CA ASP A 323 38.07 -31.82 -26.24
C ASP A 323 36.87 -31.34 -25.38
N GLY A 324 35.66 -31.31 -25.95
CA GLY A 324 34.42 -30.97 -25.27
C GLY A 324 34.13 -29.47 -25.17
N VAL A 325 34.94 -28.61 -25.81
CA VAL A 325 34.75 -27.16 -25.84
C VAL A 325 33.88 -26.77 -27.04
N TYR A 326 32.89 -25.90 -26.83
CA TYR A 326 32.02 -25.39 -27.91
C TYR A 326 32.65 -24.18 -28.61
N GLY A 327 32.69 -24.21 -29.94
CA GLY A 327 33.14 -23.11 -30.79
C GLY A 327 32.02 -22.53 -31.65
N ARG A 328 32.21 -21.31 -32.17
CA ARG A 328 31.27 -20.70 -33.13
C ARG A 328 31.47 -21.31 -34.51
N LEU A 329 30.38 -21.67 -35.17
CA LEU A 329 30.37 -21.99 -36.59
C LEU A 329 30.27 -20.71 -37.42
N LEU A 330 31.25 -20.38 -38.27
CA LEU A 330 31.20 -19.18 -39.13
C LEU A 330 30.16 -19.28 -40.24
N PHE A 331 29.77 -20.50 -40.61
CA PHE A 331 28.74 -20.81 -41.61
C PHE A 331 27.73 -21.74 -40.97
N SER A 332 26.43 -21.41 -41.05
CA SER A 332 25.39 -22.26 -40.46
C SER A 332 25.35 -23.62 -41.16
N SER A 333 25.46 -24.69 -40.39
CA SER A 333 25.20 -26.06 -40.88
C SER A 333 23.69 -26.35 -40.91
N SER A 334 23.30 -27.48 -41.50
CA SER A 334 21.91 -27.94 -41.47
C SER A 334 21.43 -28.11 -40.03
N THR A 335 20.25 -27.58 -39.72
CA THR A 335 19.61 -27.77 -38.40
C THR A 335 19.37 -29.26 -38.14
N GLY A 336 19.80 -29.74 -36.98
CA GLY A 336 19.38 -31.03 -36.46
C GLY A 336 17.90 -31.04 -36.03
N PRO A 337 17.36 -32.18 -35.58
CA PRO A 337 16.00 -32.25 -35.05
C PRO A 337 15.85 -31.35 -33.80
N LEU A 338 14.81 -30.53 -33.76
CA LEU A 338 14.55 -29.55 -32.69
C LEU A 338 13.70 -30.15 -31.55
N ASP A 339 13.96 -31.40 -31.20
CA ASP A 339 13.21 -32.18 -30.19
C ASP A 339 13.69 -31.87 -28.75
N HIS A 340 14.00 -30.60 -28.47
CA HIS A 340 14.37 -30.18 -27.12
C HIS A 340 13.13 -29.95 -26.28
N ASP A 341 12.95 -30.75 -25.22
CA ASP A 341 11.87 -30.59 -24.23
C ASP A 341 11.82 -29.16 -23.67
N LEU A 342 10.62 -28.58 -23.69
CA LEU A 342 10.26 -27.32 -23.05
C LEU A 342 9.23 -27.55 -21.96
N ILE A 343 9.45 -26.87 -20.84
CA ILE A 343 8.52 -26.78 -19.73
C ILE A 343 7.84 -25.40 -19.82
N PRO A 344 6.56 -25.34 -20.23
CA PRO A 344 5.84 -24.08 -20.26
C PRO A 344 5.47 -23.66 -18.83
N GLY A 345 5.83 -22.44 -18.47
CA GLY A 345 5.56 -21.83 -17.16
C GLY A 345 4.68 -20.60 -17.28
N GLU A 346 3.84 -20.41 -16.27
CA GLU A 346 3.07 -19.17 -16.10
C GLU A 346 3.96 -18.15 -15.41
N LEU A 347 4.09 -16.97 -16.02
CA LEU A 347 4.99 -15.93 -15.53
C LEU A 347 4.25 -14.95 -14.64
N HIS A 348 4.79 -14.74 -13.44
CA HIS A 348 4.31 -13.73 -12.50
C HIS A 348 5.42 -12.71 -12.30
N ILE A 349 5.06 -11.44 -12.28
CA ILE A 349 6.01 -10.38 -11.93
C ILE A 349 6.22 -10.44 -10.42
N GLY A 350 7.49 -10.51 -10.01
CA GLY A 350 7.88 -10.45 -8.61
C GLY A 350 7.46 -9.13 -7.97
N TYR A 351 7.32 -9.17 -6.65
CA TYR A 351 6.97 -7.98 -5.89
C TYR A 351 8.06 -6.91 -6.00
N ASP A 352 7.63 -5.69 -6.33
CA ASP A 352 8.42 -4.47 -6.40
C ASP A 352 7.56 -3.25 -6.03
N ARG A 353 8.20 -2.09 -5.91
CA ARG A 353 7.54 -0.80 -5.61
C ARG A 353 6.40 -0.51 -6.59
N GLU A 354 6.62 -0.77 -7.88
CA GLU A 354 5.66 -0.55 -8.95
C GLU A 354 4.40 -1.40 -8.75
N LEU A 355 4.56 -2.70 -8.49
CA LEU A 355 3.44 -3.60 -8.22
C LEU A 355 2.72 -3.20 -6.93
N ALA A 356 3.48 -2.83 -5.89
CA ALA A 356 2.93 -2.35 -4.63
C ALA A 356 2.01 -1.12 -4.84
N THR A 357 2.47 -0.13 -5.62
CA THR A 357 1.69 1.06 -5.97
C THR A 357 0.39 0.71 -6.71
N ILE A 358 0.47 -0.13 -7.74
CA ILE A 358 -0.68 -0.52 -8.57
C ILE A 358 -1.71 -1.31 -7.75
N VAL A 359 -1.26 -2.32 -6.99
CA VAL A 359 -2.15 -3.17 -6.17
C VAL A 359 -2.79 -2.38 -5.03
N SER A 360 -2.12 -1.33 -4.54
CA SER A 360 -2.65 -0.42 -3.53
C SER A 360 -3.62 0.62 -4.09
N GLY A 361 -3.91 0.59 -5.40
CA GLY A 361 -4.90 1.46 -6.05
C GLY A 361 -4.38 2.85 -6.43
N ARG A 362 -3.05 3.05 -6.51
CA ARG A 362 -2.43 4.31 -6.94
C ARG A 362 -1.99 4.23 -8.41
N GLU A 363 -2.17 5.33 -9.14
CA GLU A 363 -1.80 5.41 -10.57
C GLU A 363 -0.30 5.70 -10.80
N SER A 364 0.37 6.32 -9.82
CA SER A 364 1.76 6.75 -9.95
C SER A 364 2.55 6.51 -8.68
N ILE A 365 3.85 6.27 -8.86
CA ILE A 365 4.80 6.05 -7.78
C ILE A 365 5.09 7.39 -7.11
N ASP A 366 4.97 7.43 -5.79
CA ASP A 366 5.36 8.57 -4.98
C ASP A 366 6.74 8.31 -4.37
N GLN A 367 7.79 8.96 -4.88
CA GLN A 367 9.17 8.75 -4.43
C GLN A 367 9.72 9.89 -3.58
N ARG A 368 8.85 10.79 -3.07
CA ARG A 368 9.27 11.93 -2.26
C ARG A 368 10.24 11.49 -1.15
N ALA A 369 11.33 12.25 -0.98
CA ALA A 369 12.33 11.98 0.04
C ALA A 369 11.78 12.29 1.45
N VAL A 370 11.47 11.25 2.21
CA VAL A 370 10.95 11.35 3.59
C VAL A 370 12.08 11.12 4.59
N VAL A 371 12.28 12.08 5.49
CA VAL A 371 13.07 11.85 6.71
C VAL A 371 12.13 11.58 7.87
N MET A 372 12.26 10.41 8.49
CA MET A 372 11.50 10.04 9.68
C MET A 372 12.41 10.05 10.91
N VAL A 373 12.07 10.86 11.91
CA VAL A 373 12.74 10.89 13.21
C VAL A 373 11.93 10.09 14.21
N GLY A 374 12.51 9.02 14.74
CA GLY A 374 11.86 8.06 15.63
C GLY A 374 11.46 6.78 14.90
N ALA A 375 12.08 5.67 15.26
CA ALA A 375 11.80 4.33 14.77
C ALA A 375 11.12 3.49 15.87
N GLY A 376 10.21 4.12 16.65
CA GLY A 376 9.46 3.45 17.70
C GLY A 376 8.29 2.59 17.18
N ALA A 377 7.36 2.26 18.07
CA ALA A 377 6.17 1.47 17.74
C ALA A 377 5.35 2.12 16.61
N VAL A 378 4.96 3.38 16.75
CA VAL A 378 4.17 4.10 15.74
C VAL A 378 4.94 4.34 14.43
N GLY A 379 6.19 4.84 14.52
CA GLY A 379 7.01 5.14 13.36
C GLY A 379 7.30 3.92 12.49
N SER A 380 7.62 2.79 13.12
CA SER A 380 7.91 1.55 12.39
C SER A 380 6.68 0.98 11.65
N HIS A 381 5.49 1.07 12.25
CA HIS A 381 4.26 0.63 11.59
C HIS A 381 3.84 1.55 10.46
N VAL A 382 3.81 2.87 10.70
CA VAL A 382 3.44 3.87 9.68
C VAL A 382 4.39 3.77 8.48
N ALA A 383 5.70 3.71 8.72
CA ALA A 383 6.67 3.53 7.64
C ALA A 383 6.47 2.22 6.87
N SER A 384 6.20 1.11 7.57
CA SER A 384 5.97 -0.19 6.92
C SER A 384 4.68 -0.22 6.11
N PHE A 385 3.59 0.41 6.58
CA PHE A 385 2.35 0.50 5.80
C PHE A 385 2.56 1.32 4.52
N LEU A 386 3.15 2.50 4.63
CA LEU A 386 3.41 3.37 3.49
C LEU A 386 4.40 2.72 2.49
N ALA A 387 5.43 2.03 2.98
CA ALA A 387 6.36 1.29 2.13
C ALA A 387 5.69 0.10 1.42
N ARG A 388 4.79 -0.64 2.09
CA ARG A 388 4.01 -1.72 1.45
C ARG A 388 3.07 -1.22 0.36
N GLU A 389 2.71 0.05 0.40
CA GLU A 389 1.96 0.75 -0.65
C GLU A 389 2.87 1.37 -1.74
N GLY A 390 4.17 1.07 -1.70
CA GLY A 390 5.15 1.54 -2.68
C GLY A 390 5.57 3.01 -2.51
N MET A 391 5.32 3.61 -1.34
CA MET A 391 5.54 5.04 -1.11
C MET A 391 6.91 5.35 -0.51
N PHE A 392 7.43 6.47 -0.99
CA PHE A 392 8.57 7.25 -0.51
C PHE A 392 9.95 6.62 -0.66
N SER A 393 10.92 7.52 -0.61
CA SER A 393 12.33 7.20 -0.41
C SER A 393 12.69 7.58 1.03
N TRP A 394 13.20 6.64 1.81
CA TRP A 394 13.24 6.76 3.27
C TRP A 394 14.64 7.11 3.80
N THR A 395 14.68 8.01 4.79
CA THR A 395 15.82 8.16 5.70
C THR A 395 15.32 8.07 7.14
N VAL A 396 15.77 7.07 7.90
CA VAL A 396 15.32 6.83 9.28
C VAL A 396 16.36 7.32 10.28
N ILE A 397 15.95 8.14 11.24
CA ILE A 397 16.83 8.69 12.30
C ILE A 397 16.33 8.23 13.66
N ASP A 398 17.15 7.49 14.40
CA ASP A 398 16.85 7.01 15.75
C ASP A 398 18.16 6.62 16.47
N ASP A 399 18.32 6.97 17.76
CA ASP A 399 19.51 6.64 18.56
C ASP A 399 19.38 5.35 19.38
N ASP A 400 18.20 4.75 19.43
CA ASP A 400 17.89 3.63 20.31
C ASP A 400 18.16 2.26 19.64
N HIS A 401 18.32 1.25 20.48
CA HIS A 401 18.49 -0.13 20.08
C HIS A 401 17.20 -0.92 20.28
N PHE A 402 17.01 -1.94 19.46
CA PHE A 402 15.87 -2.83 19.59
C PHE A 402 16.07 -3.77 20.79
N LEU A 403 15.24 -3.62 21.82
CA LEU A 403 15.23 -4.47 23.02
C LEU A 403 14.06 -5.46 23.00
N PRO A 404 14.13 -6.59 23.74
CA PRO A 404 13.13 -7.65 23.60
C PRO A 404 11.69 -7.22 23.89
N HIS A 405 11.48 -6.26 24.79
CA HIS A 405 10.14 -5.74 25.09
C HIS A 405 9.52 -4.94 23.93
N ASN A 406 10.31 -4.49 22.96
CA ASN A 406 9.79 -3.80 21.77
C ASN A 406 9.12 -4.79 20.80
N ALA A 407 9.54 -6.05 20.78
CA ALA A 407 9.08 -7.05 19.80
C ALA A 407 7.58 -7.34 19.87
N VAL A 408 6.91 -7.02 20.98
CA VAL A 408 5.46 -7.17 21.10
C VAL A 408 4.67 -6.09 20.34
N ARG A 409 5.31 -4.97 19.96
CA ARG A 409 4.61 -3.80 19.40
C ARG A 409 5.39 -3.03 18.33
N HIS A 410 6.30 -3.71 17.66
CA HIS A 410 7.15 -3.13 16.64
C HIS A 410 7.22 -4.11 15.47
N VAL A 411 7.32 -3.59 14.25
CA VAL A 411 7.35 -4.41 13.02
C VAL A 411 8.59 -5.31 12.88
N LEU A 412 9.58 -5.15 13.76
CA LEU A 412 10.84 -5.90 13.70
C LEU A 412 10.69 -7.20 14.48
N TYR A 413 11.26 -8.26 13.96
CA TYR A 413 11.26 -9.56 14.60
C TYR A 413 12.31 -9.66 15.74
N PRO A 414 12.17 -10.60 16.69
CA PRO A 414 13.11 -10.79 17.81
C PRO A 414 14.57 -10.97 17.40
N GLU A 415 14.86 -11.40 16.18
CA GLU A 415 16.20 -11.52 15.61
C GLU A 415 16.92 -10.16 15.52
N ALA A 416 16.19 -9.05 15.51
CA ALA A 416 16.76 -7.71 15.48
C ALA A 416 17.23 -7.21 16.86
N VAL A 417 17.05 -7.99 17.94
CA VAL A 417 17.44 -7.57 19.30
C VAL A 417 18.93 -7.22 19.36
N GLY A 418 19.23 -6.03 19.89
CA GLY A 418 20.58 -5.49 19.99
C GLY A 418 21.04 -4.71 18.75
N ILE A 419 20.26 -4.66 17.68
CA ILE A 419 20.53 -3.82 16.50
C ILE A 419 19.90 -2.44 16.71
N SER A 420 20.52 -1.38 16.18
CA SER A 420 19.90 -0.05 16.12
C SER A 420 18.56 -0.10 15.39
N LYS A 421 17.53 0.53 15.96
CA LYS A 421 16.18 0.57 15.36
C LYS A 421 16.18 1.23 13.99
N ALA A 422 16.89 2.36 13.83
CA ALA A 422 17.02 3.04 12.55
C ALA A 422 17.59 2.14 11.46
N ARG A 423 18.69 1.43 11.77
CA ARG A 423 19.33 0.51 10.83
C ARG A 423 18.44 -0.68 10.47
N ALA A 424 17.87 -1.33 11.48
CA ALA A 424 17.05 -2.52 11.27
C ALA A 424 15.78 -2.17 10.48
N LEU A 425 15.10 -1.08 10.82
CA LEU A 425 13.92 -0.63 10.10
C LEU A 425 14.25 -0.24 8.67
N ALA A 426 15.33 0.49 8.42
CA ALA A 426 15.78 0.83 7.06
C ALA A 426 15.97 -0.42 6.18
N SER A 427 16.62 -1.46 6.73
CA SER A 427 16.77 -2.75 6.03
C SER A 427 15.42 -3.41 5.73
N THR A 428 14.48 -3.36 6.67
CA THR A 428 13.13 -3.89 6.47
C THR A 428 12.36 -3.10 5.40
N LEU A 429 12.51 -1.79 5.34
CA LEU A 429 11.88 -0.97 4.30
C LEU A 429 12.47 -1.26 2.91
N ASP A 430 13.78 -1.47 2.80
CA ASP A 430 14.44 -1.91 1.56
C ASP A 430 13.88 -3.26 1.08
N GLU A 431 13.72 -4.23 1.99
CA GLU A 431 13.12 -5.53 1.69
C GLU A 431 11.66 -5.41 1.25
N ILE A 432 10.87 -4.57 1.92
CA ILE A 432 9.47 -4.29 1.57
C ILE A 432 9.38 -3.60 0.20
N LEU A 433 10.30 -2.70 -0.14
CA LEU A 433 10.21 -1.97 -1.41
C LEU A 433 10.91 -2.70 -2.56
N ALA A 434 11.63 -3.79 -2.27
CA ALA A 434 12.57 -4.45 -3.17
C ALA A 434 13.62 -3.48 -3.74
N VAL A 435 14.13 -2.57 -2.89
CA VAL A 435 15.13 -1.55 -3.22
C VAL A 435 16.35 -1.66 -2.31
N THR A 436 17.32 -0.76 -2.47
CA THR A 436 18.58 -0.75 -1.68
C THR A 436 19.03 0.68 -1.35
N ASP A 437 18.13 1.65 -1.43
CA ASP A 437 18.43 3.08 -1.31
C ASP A 437 17.90 3.72 -0.03
N THR A 438 17.25 2.95 0.86
CA THR A 438 16.84 3.45 2.17
C THR A 438 18.06 3.78 3.03
N ARG A 439 18.08 4.99 3.59
CA ARG A 439 19.18 5.48 4.43
C ARG A 439 18.81 5.42 5.90
N TYR A 440 19.82 5.41 6.76
CA TYR A 440 19.63 5.50 8.20
C TYR A 440 20.74 6.30 8.90
N VAL A 441 20.36 7.03 9.95
CA VAL A 441 21.28 7.75 10.82
C VAL A 441 21.04 7.34 12.27
N VAL A 442 22.03 6.71 12.88
CA VAL A 442 21.99 6.32 14.31
C VAL A 442 22.48 7.51 15.13
N ALA A 443 21.56 8.42 15.46
CA ALA A 443 21.87 9.66 16.14
C ALA A 443 20.65 10.22 16.86
N ASN A 444 20.91 10.93 17.97
CA ASN A 444 19.89 11.72 18.63
C ASN A 444 19.64 12.98 17.82
N ALA A 445 18.41 13.22 17.37
CA ALA A 445 18.08 14.37 16.54
C ALA A 445 18.36 15.73 17.22
N LEU A 446 18.38 15.77 18.55
CA LEU A 446 18.71 16.98 19.34
C LEU A 446 20.21 17.14 19.61
N GLY A 447 21.00 16.10 19.37
CA GLY A 447 22.40 16.04 19.79
C GLY A 447 23.35 16.75 18.83
N ASN A 448 24.35 17.43 19.37
CA ASN A 448 25.52 17.93 18.63
C ASN A 448 26.64 16.87 18.55
N GLY A 449 26.25 15.61 18.40
CA GLY A 449 27.17 14.48 18.38
C GLY A 449 27.92 14.32 17.05
N PRO A 450 28.76 13.28 16.90
CA PRO A 450 29.59 13.08 15.72
C PRO A 450 28.82 12.96 14.39
N ARG A 451 27.55 12.57 14.43
CA ARG A 451 26.67 12.44 13.26
C ARG A 451 25.68 13.62 13.10
N HIS A 452 25.88 14.72 13.83
CA HIS A 452 24.99 15.88 13.75
C HIS A 452 24.90 16.46 12.33
N GLU A 453 26.04 16.63 11.65
CA GLU A 453 26.06 17.13 10.27
C GLU A 453 25.30 16.22 9.31
N GLU A 454 25.33 14.90 9.54
CA GLU A 454 24.58 13.92 8.74
C GLU A 454 23.07 14.03 8.97
N VAL A 455 22.62 14.25 10.22
CA VAL A 455 21.21 14.55 10.54
C VAL A 455 20.77 15.83 9.83
N GLN A 456 21.57 16.90 9.92
CA GLN A 456 21.25 18.17 9.28
C GLN A 456 21.21 18.05 7.75
N ALA A 457 22.15 17.32 7.14
CA ALA A 457 22.16 17.05 5.71
C ALA A 457 20.94 16.24 5.26
N ALA A 458 20.56 15.21 6.02
CA ALA A 458 19.36 14.42 5.76
C ALA A 458 18.11 15.31 5.76
N LEU A 459 17.91 16.10 6.83
CA LEU A 459 16.77 17.03 6.95
C LEU A 459 16.76 18.08 5.83
N ALA A 460 17.92 18.64 5.47
CA ALA A 460 18.03 19.65 4.41
C ALA A 460 17.67 19.09 3.02
N SER A 461 17.98 17.82 2.75
CA SER A 461 17.69 17.15 1.47
C SER A 461 16.30 16.52 1.37
N SER A 462 15.50 16.61 2.44
CA SER A 462 14.16 16.01 2.49
C SER A 462 13.12 16.84 1.73
N GLU A 463 12.08 16.17 1.24
CA GLU A 463 10.86 16.78 0.70
C GLU A 463 9.70 16.75 1.73
N LEU A 464 9.78 15.86 2.71
CA LEU A 464 8.83 15.72 3.82
C LEU A 464 9.58 15.28 5.09
N ILE A 465 9.13 15.78 6.25
CA ILE A 465 9.66 15.36 7.55
C ILE A 465 8.54 14.74 8.38
N PHE A 466 8.77 13.51 8.85
CA PHE A 466 7.91 12.82 9.80
C PHE A 466 8.57 12.81 11.18
N ASP A 467 7.87 13.36 12.17
CA ASP A 467 8.20 13.24 13.59
C ASP A 467 7.38 12.09 14.20
N ALA A 468 8.05 10.96 14.41
CA ALA A 468 7.52 9.78 15.08
C ALA A 468 8.27 9.51 16.41
N SER A 469 8.95 10.53 16.94
CA SER A 469 9.81 10.42 18.12
C SER A 469 9.03 10.29 19.44
N ALA A 470 7.75 10.68 19.42
CA ALA A 470 6.91 10.86 20.62
C ALA A 470 7.56 11.77 21.68
N SER A 471 8.43 12.70 21.25
CA SER A 471 9.15 13.62 22.13
C SER A 471 8.81 15.07 21.81
N ILE A 472 8.25 15.77 22.79
CA ILE A 472 7.91 17.21 22.69
C ILE A 472 9.15 18.03 22.31
N THR A 473 10.33 17.70 22.85
CA THR A 473 11.56 18.44 22.55
C THR A 473 12.03 18.23 21.11
N VAL A 474 11.89 17.01 20.57
CA VAL A 474 12.19 16.72 19.16
C VAL A 474 11.20 17.42 18.25
N SER A 475 9.90 17.35 18.53
CA SER A 475 8.86 18.07 17.78
C SER A 475 9.16 19.58 17.71
N ARG A 476 9.52 20.20 18.84
CA ARG A 476 9.89 21.62 18.92
C ARG A 476 11.17 21.93 18.13
N HIS A 477 12.19 21.09 18.24
CA HIS A 477 13.43 21.23 17.47
C HIS A 477 13.17 21.11 15.97
N LEU A 478 12.37 20.14 15.52
CA LEU A 478 12.02 20.00 14.11
C LEU A 478 11.19 21.18 13.63
N SER A 479 10.23 21.65 14.42
CA SER A 479 9.38 22.81 14.14
C SER A 479 10.18 24.10 13.86
N ALA A 480 11.17 24.40 14.72
CA ALA A 480 11.91 25.67 14.65
C ALA A 480 13.29 25.57 13.99
N GLY A 481 13.99 24.44 14.18
CA GLY A 481 15.43 24.29 13.92
C GLY A 481 15.79 23.44 12.71
N ALA A 482 14.84 22.75 12.07
CA ALA A 482 15.16 21.97 10.88
C ALA A 482 15.55 22.90 9.70
N PRO A 483 16.62 22.56 8.94
CA PRO A 483 17.20 23.43 7.92
C PRO A 483 16.33 23.56 6.66
N SER A 484 15.34 22.68 6.48
CA SER A 484 14.42 22.69 5.35
C SER A 484 13.10 23.41 5.70
N ALA A 485 12.52 24.10 4.73
CA ALA A 485 11.19 24.71 4.83
C ALA A 485 10.07 23.74 4.40
N VAL A 486 10.32 22.43 4.36
CA VAL A 486 9.35 21.44 3.89
C VAL A 486 8.27 21.13 4.91
N ARG A 487 7.12 20.68 4.41
CA ARG A 487 5.95 20.31 5.21
C ARG A 487 6.31 19.18 6.19
N ARG A 488 5.80 19.30 7.42
CA ARG A 488 6.10 18.37 8.50
C ARG A 488 4.83 17.76 9.08
N MET A 489 4.96 16.52 9.52
CA MET A 489 3.87 15.79 10.18
C MET A 489 4.41 15.15 11.45
N SER A 490 3.73 15.33 12.58
CA SER A 490 4.08 14.68 13.85
C SER A 490 2.97 13.72 14.23
N PHE A 491 3.32 12.51 14.64
CA PHE A 491 2.34 11.52 15.06
C PHE A 491 2.83 10.67 16.22
N PHE A 492 1.93 10.42 17.16
CA PHE A 492 2.23 9.75 18.42
C PHE A 492 0.97 9.13 19.02
N PHE A 493 1.16 8.20 19.94
CA PHE A 493 0.07 7.69 20.77
C PHE A 493 -0.09 8.53 22.03
N ASN A 494 -1.31 8.60 22.54
CA ASN A 494 -1.52 9.10 23.89
C ASN A 494 -0.83 8.18 24.93
N PRO A 495 -0.68 8.62 26.19
CA PRO A 495 0.08 7.87 27.19
C PRO A 495 -0.45 6.45 27.46
N ASP A 496 -1.77 6.26 27.47
CA ASP A 496 -2.41 4.94 27.68
C ASP A 496 -2.49 4.10 26.39
N GLY A 497 -2.05 4.66 25.27
CA GLY A 497 -2.04 4.01 23.97
C GLY A 497 -3.44 3.66 23.45
N THR A 498 -4.50 4.35 23.87
CA THR A 498 -5.88 4.20 23.36
C THR A 498 -6.17 5.05 22.14
N ASP A 499 -5.41 6.14 21.99
CA ASP A 499 -5.64 7.18 21.01
C ASP A 499 -4.36 7.44 20.20
N ALA A 500 -4.51 7.76 18.92
CA ALA A 500 -3.45 8.24 18.04
C ALA A 500 -3.69 9.69 17.66
N VAL A 501 -2.63 10.49 17.65
CA VAL A 501 -2.65 11.89 17.23
C VAL A 501 -1.80 12.03 15.96
N LEU A 502 -2.31 12.78 14.99
CA LEU A 502 -1.59 13.24 13.81
C LEU A 502 -1.73 14.75 13.69
N LEU A 503 -0.60 15.44 13.73
CA LEU A 503 -0.46 16.87 13.48
C LEU A 503 0.15 17.06 12.09
N VAL A 504 -0.54 17.78 11.22
CA VAL A 504 -0.12 18.03 9.83
C VAL A 504 0.00 19.52 9.62
N GLU A 505 1.21 20.01 9.34
CA GLU A 505 1.40 21.39 8.90
C GLU A 505 0.70 21.61 7.54
N PRO A 506 0.11 22.79 7.27
CA PRO A 506 -0.27 23.17 5.91
C PRO A 506 0.99 23.25 5.03
N ALA A 507 0.82 23.13 3.71
CA ALA A 507 1.94 23.14 2.76
C ALA A 507 2.75 24.46 2.82
N ASP A 508 2.09 25.58 3.12
CA ASP A 508 2.72 26.89 3.30
C ASP A 508 3.37 27.08 4.68
N ARG A 509 3.16 26.12 5.59
CA ARG A 509 3.65 26.10 6.97
C ARG A 509 3.31 27.36 7.76
N GLN A 510 2.21 28.05 7.43
CA GLN A 510 1.75 29.19 8.22
C GLN A 510 1.47 28.79 9.68
N SER A 511 0.99 27.57 9.89
CA SER A 511 0.81 26.94 11.20
C SER A 511 1.85 25.82 11.37
N THR A 512 2.78 26.03 12.28
CA THR A 512 3.89 25.09 12.53
C THR A 512 3.46 23.92 13.43
N LEU A 513 4.28 22.89 13.57
CA LEU A 513 4.01 21.81 14.54
C LEU A 513 3.81 22.33 15.98
N ARG A 514 4.46 23.44 16.37
CA ARG A 514 4.24 24.08 17.67
C ARG A 514 2.84 24.68 17.79
N ASP A 515 2.40 25.35 16.73
CA ASP A 515 1.06 25.93 16.65
C ASP A 515 -0.01 24.83 16.73
N LEU A 516 0.21 23.72 16.02
CA LEU A 516 -0.70 22.57 16.02
C LEU A 516 -0.72 21.81 17.35
N GLU A 517 0.41 21.69 18.04
CA GLU A 517 0.48 21.16 19.40
C GLU A 517 -0.35 22.02 20.38
N ALA A 518 -0.20 23.35 20.31
CA ALA A 518 -1.01 24.25 21.13
C ALA A 518 -2.50 24.17 20.79
N GLN A 519 -2.85 24.04 19.51
CA GLN A 519 -4.23 23.82 19.06
C GLN A 519 -4.78 22.48 19.61
N HIS A 520 -4.00 21.40 19.58
CA HIS A 520 -4.38 20.10 20.13
C HIS A 520 -4.73 20.20 21.62
N TYR A 521 -3.92 20.88 22.44
CA TYR A 521 -4.25 21.09 23.85
C TYR A 521 -5.49 21.97 24.04
N GLY A 522 -5.69 22.97 23.17
CA GLY A 522 -6.93 23.75 23.15
C GLY A 522 -8.16 22.87 22.91
N MET A 523 -8.08 21.96 21.94
CA MET A 523 -9.14 20.97 21.65
C MET A 523 -9.40 20.06 22.85
N VAL A 524 -8.38 19.58 23.55
CA VAL A 524 -8.53 18.71 24.73
C VAL A 524 -9.37 19.37 25.84
N VAL A 525 -9.22 20.68 26.02
CA VAL A 525 -9.97 21.43 27.05
C VAL A 525 -11.39 21.80 26.59
N GLN A 526 -11.62 21.92 25.28
CA GLN A 526 -12.88 22.44 24.72
C GLN A 526 -13.83 21.34 24.22
N ASP A 527 -13.30 20.20 23.75
CA ASP A 527 -14.10 19.11 23.19
C ASP A 527 -14.37 18.02 24.25
N PRO A 528 -15.63 17.79 24.64
CA PRO A 528 -15.97 16.74 25.60
C PRO A 528 -15.55 15.32 25.18
N HIS A 529 -15.37 15.06 23.88
CA HIS A 529 -14.93 13.76 23.40
C HIS A 529 -13.44 13.50 23.67
N LEU A 530 -12.65 14.54 23.96
CA LEU A 530 -11.23 14.44 24.29
C LEU A 530 -10.96 14.42 25.80
N ILE A 531 -12.00 14.40 26.63
CA ILE A 531 -11.84 14.17 28.08
C ILE A 531 -11.02 12.89 28.29
N SER A 532 -10.08 12.93 29.24
CA SER A 532 -9.16 11.84 29.57
C SER A 532 -8.18 11.41 28.46
N HIS A 533 -8.17 12.09 27.30
CA HIS A 533 -7.29 11.75 26.18
C HIS A 533 -5.81 11.66 26.58
N LEU A 534 -5.31 12.59 27.39
CA LEU A 534 -3.91 12.63 27.82
C LEU A 534 -3.71 12.19 29.27
N ARG A 535 -4.74 11.63 29.92
CA ARG A 535 -4.57 11.07 31.25
C ARG A 535 -3.68 9.83 31.18
N MET A 536 -2.92 9.65 32.25
CA MET A 536 -2.05 8.49 32.44
C MET A 536 -2.64 7.58 33.50
N THR A 537 -2.99 6.35 33.12
CA THR A 537 -3.27 5.30 34.08
C THR A 537 -1.92 4.72 34.57
N GLU A 538 -1.72 4.52 35.87
CA GLU A 538 -0.43 4.18 36.51
C GLU A 538 0.21 2.83 36.07
N GLU A 539 -0.33 2.14 35.05
CA GLU A 539 0.07 0.79 34.63
C GLU A 539 1.30 0.74 33.71
N ARG A 540 2.42 1.34 34.12
CA ARG A 540 3.71 1.10 33.45
C ARG A 540 4.37 -0.18 33.96
N ILE A 541 4.90 -1.00 33.05
CA ILE A 541 5.72 -2.16 33.43
C ILE A 541 7.18 -1.69 33.54
N ALA A 542 7.79 -1.86 34.70
CA ALA A 542 9.24 -1.77 34.85
C ALA A 542 9.88 -3.02 34.22
N TYR A 543 10.27 -2.92 32.94
CA TYR A 543 10.91 -4.03 32.23
C TYR A 543 12.29 -4.37 32.83
N SER A 544 12.97 -3.38 33.40
CA SER A 544 14.16 -3.56 34.23
C SER A 544 14.16 -2.58 35.41
N GLY A 545 15.09 -2.78 36.36
CA GLY A 545 15.28 -1.90 37.54
C GLY A 545 15.79 -0.49 37.22
N ALA A 546 16.00 -0.13 35.95
CA ALA A 546 16.36 1.22 35.54
C ALA A 546 15.11 2.06 35.28
N CYS A 547 14.94 3.20 35.99
CA CYS A 547 13.77 4.10 35.89
C CYS A 547 13.42 4.59 34.47
N ARG A 548 14.34 4.46 33.49
CA ARG A 548 14.14 4.86 32.09
C ARG A 548 13.62 3.75 31.17
N GLN A 549 13.42 2.52 31.67
CA GLN A 549 12.93 1.37 30.89
C GLN A 549 11.49 0.97 31.27
N ALA A 550 10.70 1.93 31.71
CA ALA A 550 9.27 1.75 31.92
C ALA A 550 8.57 1.71 30.55
N THR A 551 7.92 0.58 30.25
CA THR A 551 7.19 0.39 29.00
C THR A 551 5.69 0.51 29.23
N ASN A 552 4.99 1.23 28.35
CA ASN A 552 3.53 1.24 28.34
C ASN A 552 2.98 -0.14 27.98
N ARG A 553 1.84 -0.50 28.55
CA ARG A 553 1.07 -1.69 28.19
C ARG A 553 0.20 -1.39 26.98
N MET A 554 0.64 -1.81 25.80
CA MET A 554 -0.11 -1.59 24.57
C MET A 554 -0.11 -2.89 23.74
N PRO A 555 -1.28 -3.51 23.52
CA PRO A 555 -1.39 -4.68 22.65
C PRO A 555 -1.07 -4.32 21.20
N GLU A 556 -0.43 -5.25 20.48
CA GLU A 556 -0.08 -5.10 19.05
C GLU A 556 -1.28 -4.73 18.18
N THR A 557 -2.42 -5.38 18.39
CA THR A 557 -3.65 -5.11 17.62
C THR A 557 -4.07 -3.64 17.68
N ARG A 558 -3.85 -2.99 18.82
CA ARG A 558 -4.17 -1.58 19.02
C ARG A 558 -3.14 -0.68 18.35
N VAL A 559 -1.86 -1.02 18.45
CA VAL A 559 -0.75 -0.31 17.79
C VAL A 559 -0.95 -0.34 16.28
N ALA A 560 -1.23 -1.51 15.71
CA ALA A 560 -1.48 -1.68 14.29
C ALA A 560 -2.70 -0.88 13.82
N ALA A 561 -3.84 -0.97 14.51
CA ALA A 561 -5.07 -0.27 14.13
C ALA A 561 -4.91 1.27 14.15
N LEU A 562 -4.31 1.81 15.22
CA LEU A 562 -4.08 3.25 15.35
C LEU A 562 -2.99 3.75 14.38
N SER A 563 -1.93 2.97 14.13
CA SER A 563 -0.91 3.32 13.15
C SER A 563 -1.45 3.27 11.71
N ALA A 564 -2.35 2.35 11.41
CA ALA A 564 -3.05 2.31 10.12
C ALA A 564 -3.92 3.56 9.93
N ALA A 565 -4.60 4.04 10.99
CA ALA A 565 -5.34 5.29 10.96
C ALA A 565 -4.43 6.49 10.65
N ILE A 566 -3.24 6.55 11.26
CA ILE A 566 -2.22 7.57 10.96
C ILE A 566 -1.76 7.46 9.51
N ALA A 567 -1.43 6.27 9.01
CA ALA A 567 -0.98 6.08 7.62
C ALA A 567 -2.04 6.52 6.61
N MET A 568 -3.34 6.24 6.87
CA MET A 568 -4.44 6.78 6.07
C MET A 568 -4.49 8.30 6.13
N GLY A 569 -4.42 8.89 7.34
CA GLY A 569 -4.43 10.34 7.52
C GLY A 569 -3.25 11.06 6.86
N VAL A 570 -2.06 10.45 6.84
CA VAL A 570 -0.88 10.97 6.11
C VAL A 570 -1.17 11.00 4.61
N LYS A 571 -1.74 9.93 4.04
CA LYS A 571 -2.07 9.90 2.60
C LYS A 571 -3.11 10.96 2.24
N GLU A 572 -4.20 11.03 2.99
CA GLU A 572 -5.23 12.07 2.80
C GLU A 572 -4.66 13.48 2.90
N ALA A 573 -3.76 13.71 3.87
CA ALA A 573 -3.10 15.01 4.04
C ALA A 573 -2.24 15.39 2.84
N LEU A 574 -1.66 14.41 2.13
CA LEU A 574 -0.79 14.66 0.97
C LEU A 574 -1.56 14.89 -0.33
N ASP A 575 -2.86 14.60 -0.36
CA ASP A 575 -3.75 14.90 -1.49
C ASP A 575 -4.19 16.38 -1.52
N GLY A 576 -3.87 17.16 -0.48
CA GLY A 576 -4.17 18.59 -0.38
C GLY A 576 -3.13 19.40 0.38
N ASP A 577 -3.32 20.71 0.44
CA ASP A 577 -2.37 21.65 1.05
C ASP A 577 -2.73 22.06 2.50
N ASP A 578 -3.89 21.65 2.98
CA ASP A 578 -4.40 22.07 4.28
C ASP A 578 -3.69 21.37 5.46
N GLY A 579 -3.53 22.10 6.56
CA GLY A 579 -3.08 21.54 7.83
C GLY A 579 -4.23 20.99 8.65
N ALA A 580 -3.94 20.09 9.58
CA ALA A 580 -4.96 19.52 10.47
C ALA A 580 -4.36 18.98 11.78
N VAL A 581 -5.23 18.92 12.80
CA VAL A 581 -5.05 18.13 14.02
C VAL A 581 -6.09 17.02 13.99
N THR A 582 -5.64 15.77 13.99
CA THR A 582 -6.53 14.60 13.96
C THR A 582 -6.22 13.68 15.13
N VAL A 583 -7.27 13.25 15.83
CA VAL A 583 -7.20 12.28 16.92
C VAL A 583 -8.11 11.11 16.58
N TRP A 584 -7.56 9.90 16.57
CA TRP A 584 -8.33 8.67 16.50
C TRP A 584 -8.36 8.01 17.86
N ARG A 585 -9.55 7.63 18.34
CA ARG A 585 -9.75 6.88 19.57
C ARG A 585 -10.33 5.51 19.27
N LEU A 586 -9.71 4.47 19.81
CA LEU A 586 -10.28 3.13 19.79
C LEU A 586 -11.12 2.92 21.06
N ALA A 587 -12.44 2.91 20.91
CA ALA A 587 -13.40 2.71 22.00
C ALA A 587 -14.61 1.89 21.52
N ASP A 588 -15.26 1.14 22.43
CA ASP A 588 -16.49 0.38 22.16
C ASP A 588 -16.42 -0.56 20.93
N GLY A 589 -15.22 -1.03 20.58
CA GLY A 589 -14.99 -1.87 19.40
C GLY A 589 -14.93 -1.12 18.06
N GLY A 590 -15.01 0.21 18.07
CA GLY A 590 -14.92 1.08 16.90
C GLY A 590 -13.76 2.08 16.96
N MET A 591 -13.53 2.77 15.83
CA MET A 591 -12.57 3.86 15.71
C MET A 591 -13.33 5.18 15.54
N HIS A 592 -13.14 6.10 16.49
CA HIS A 592 -13.75 7.43 16.47
C HIS A 592 -12.71 8.46 16.04
N CYS A 593 -13.03 9.27 15.02
CA CYS A 593 -12.14 10.30 14.51
C CYS A 593 -12.63 11.68 14.93
N ILE A 594 -11.76 12.45 15.57
CA ILE A 594 -11.97 13.85 15.94
C ILE A 594 -10.94 14.66 15.15
N ARG A 595 -11.40 15.54 14.27
CA ARG A 595 -10.54 16.29 13.35
C ARG A 595 -10.86 17.77 13.38
N ALA A 596 -9.83 18.60 13.43
CA ALA A 596 -9.90 20.04 13.26
C ALA A 596 -8.90 20.50 12.18
N HIS A 597 -9.29 21.50 11.38
CA HIS A 597 -8.37 22.15 10.44
C HIS A 597 -7.33 22.97 11.20
N ALA A 598 -6.13 23.10 10.64
CA ALA A 598 -5.11 23.98 11.19
C ALA A 598 -5.60 25.43 11.21
N VAL A 599 -5.61 26.03 12.39
CA VAL A 599 -6.00 27.44 12.55
C VAL A 599 -4.82 28.36 12.27
N LYS A 600 -5.10 29.58 11.84
CA LYS A 600 -4.09 30.64 11.72
C LYS A 600 -3.77 31.25 13.07
N TRP A 601 -2.60 31.87 13.17
CA TRP A 601 -2.08 32.46 14.40
C TRP A 601 -1.65 33.91 14.18
N HIS A 602 -2.06 34.79 15.08
CA HIS A 602 -1.54 36.14 15.21
C HIS A 602 -0.26 36.10 16.05
N ARG A 603 0.87 36.53 15.48
CA ARG A 603 2.18 36.54 16.15
C ARG A 603 2.56 37.96 16.57
N PHE A 604 3.08 38.09 17.78
CA PHE A 604 3.48 39.34 18.40
C PHE A 604 4.85 39.17 19.03
N ASP A 605 5.80 40.01 18.65
CA ASP A 605 7.12 40.07 19.30
C ASP A 605 7.10 41.17 20.36
N VAL A 606 7.19 40.79 21.62
CA VAL A 606 7.11 41.75 22.73
C VAL A 606 8.04 41.34 23.87
N GLY A 607 8.90 42.27 24.33
CA GLY A 607 9.77 42.03 25.49
C GLY A 607 10.77 40.87 25.33
N GLY A 608 11.17 40.53 24.10
CA GLY A 608 12.04 39.38 23.82
C GLY A 608 11.34 38.02 23.88
N TRP A 609 10.00 38.03 23.90
CA TRP A 609 9.13 36.87 23.76
C TRP A 609 8.34 36.93 22.46
N SER A 610 8.10 35.77 21.84
CA SER A 610 7.16 35.64 20.72
C SER A 610 5.85 35.05 21.24
N LEU A 611 4.78 35.84 21.19
CA LEU A 611 3.45 35.43 21.61
C LEU A 611 2.56 35.16 20.41
N SER A 612 1.89 34.01 20.41
CA SER A 612 0.98 33.58 19.34
C SER A 612 -0.43 33.44 19.90
N LEU A 613 -1.42 34.08 19.28
CA LEU A 613 -2.85 33.95 19.60
C LEU A 613 -3.58 33.32 18.42
N SER A 614 -4.34 32.24 18.64
CA SER A 614 -5.10 31.61 17.56
C SER A 614 -6.25 32.51 17.07
N TYR A 615 -6.54 32.46 15.77
CA TYR A 615 -7.66 33.19 15.17
C TYR A 615 -9.00 32.76 15.77
N ASP A 616 -9.16 31.47 16.05
CA ASP A 616 -10.38 30.93 16.67
C ASP A 616 -10.58 31.50 18.08
N LEU A 617 -9.51 31.57 18.89
CA LEU A 617 -9.61 32.17 20.21
C LEU A 617 -9.96 33.66 20.12
N LYS A 618 -9.34 34.39 19.19
CA LYS A 618 -9.72 35.79 18.93
C LYS A 618 -11.22 35.92 18.64
N ALA A 619 -11.76 35.08 17.74
CA ALA A 619 -13.18 35.11 17.40
C ALA A 619 -14.08 34.78 18.61
N VAL A 620 -13.65 33.85 19.48
CA VAL A 620 -14.34 33.54 20.75
C VAL A 620 -14.36 34.78 21.67
N LEU A 621 -13.24 35.48 21.82
CA LEU A 621 -13.16 36.68 22.67
C LEU A 621 -14.01 37.83 22.12
N GLU A 622 -14.01 38.04 20.81
CA GLU A 622 -14.86 39.03 20.12
C GLU A 622 -16.35 38.69 20.28
N SER A 623 -16.73 37.41 20.18
CA SER A 623 -18.11 36.95 20.42
C SER A 623 -18.55 37.18 21.87
N ARG A 624 -17.68 36.88 22.84
CA ARG A 624 -17.95 37.13 24.27
C ARG A 624 -18.15 38.61 24.55
N ARG A 625 -17.33 39.49 23.98
CA ARG A 625 -17.54 40.94 24.05
C ARG A 625 -18.92 41.31 23.53
N GLN A 626 -19.27 40.86 22.33
CA GLN A 626 -20.55 41.20 21.69
C GLN A 626 -21.77 40.78 22.54
N GLN A 627 -21.67 39.67 23.27
CA GLN A 627 -22.71 39.19 24.18
C GLN A 627 -22.80 39.97 25.49
N ALA A 628 -21.69 40.56 25.96
CA ALA A 628 -21.62 41.30 27.21
C ALA A 628 -21.97 42.80 27.06
N LEU A 629 -21.89 43.35 25.84
CA LEU A 629 -22.20 44.76 25.59
C LEU A 629 -23.60 45.15 26.14
N PRO A 630 -23.73 46.31 26.80
CA PRO A 630 -22.75 47.41 26.86
C PRO A 630 -21.71 47.31 28.00
N ALA A 631 -21.75 46.25 28.82
CA ALA A 631 -20.80 46.08 29.92
C ALA A 631 -19.47 45.49 29.44
N GLU A 632 -18.40 45.75 30.20
CA GLU A 632 -17.14 45.05 30.02
C GLU A 632 -17.22 43.60 30.54
N THR A 633 -16.45 42.70 29.93
CA THR A 633 -16.27 41.32 30.38
C THR A 633 -14.80 40.92 30.23
N GLY A 634 -14.42 39.75 30.74
CA GLY A 634 -13.05 39.27 30.65
C GLY A 634 -12.87 37.90 31.27
N GLY A 635 -11.61 37.51 31.45
CA GLY A 635 -11.26 36.22 32.00
C GLY A 635 -9.76 35.96 31.95
N VAL A 636 -9.40 34.68 32.11
CA VAL A 636 -7.99 34.27 32.09
C VAL A 636 -7.63 33.62 30.76
N LEU A 637 -6.38 33.82 30.35
CA LEU A 637 -5.77 33.22 29.19
C LEU A 637 -4.96 32.00 29.60
N LEU A 638 -5.13 30.91 28.86
CA LEU A 638 -4.38 29.67 29.01
C LEU A 638 -3.57 29.40 27.74
N GLY A 639 -2.33 28.96 27.93
CA GLY A 639 -1.41 28.75 26.82
C GLY A 639 -0.29 27.77 27.11
N VAL A 640 0.43 27.42 26.05
CA VAL A 640 1.63 26.59 26.08
C VAL A 640 2.85 27.50 26.12
N VAL A 641 3.73 27.26 27.08
CA VAL A 641 4.96 28.02 27.28
C VAL A 641 6.17 27.19 26.86
N ASP A 642 7.05 27.79 26.07
CA ASP A 642 8.39 27.29 25.81
C ASP A 642 9.41 28.31 26.33
N MET A 643 10.02 28.00 27.47
CA MET A 643 10.99 28.89 28.14
C MET A 643 12.31 29.01 27.37
N GLU A 644 12.73 27.94 26.68
CA GLU A 644 13.99 27.92 25.93
C GLU A 644 13.87 28.79 24.67
N ALA A 645 12.76 28.65 23.95
CA ALA A 645 12.48 29.47 22.78
C ALA A 645 11.86 30.83 23.10
N ARG A 646 11.52 31.10 24.37
CA ARG A 646 10.77 32.28 24.83
C ARG A 646 9.51 32.52 24.00
N THR A 647 8.68 31.47 23.87
CA THR A 647 7.42 31.57 23.13
C THR A 647 6.22 31.22 23.99
N ILE A 648 5.11 31.91 23.77
CA ILE A 648 3.82 31.65 24.44
C ILE A 648 2.75 31.46 23.35
N HIS A 649 2.10 30.29 23.31
CA HIS A 649 0.99 30.02 22.40
C HIS A 649 -0.31 30.01 23.20
N VAL A 650 -1.11 31.05 23.06
CA VAL A 650 -2.38 31.23 23.74
C VAL A 650 -3.48 30.58 22.92
N CYS A 651 -4.04 29.48 23.42
CA CYS A 651 -5.00 28.65 22.67
C CYS A 651 -6.36 28.46 23.36
N SER A 652 -6.52 28.90 24.62
CA SER A 652 -7.78 28.83 25.33
C SER A 652 -7.99 30.03 26.27
N ALA A 653 -9.24 30.37 26.55
CA ALA A 653 -9.62 31.36 27.55
C ALA A 653 -10.82 30.88 28.36
N LEU A 654 -10.72 30.96 29.68
CA LEU A 654 -11.84 30.65 30.56
C LEU A 654 -12.81 31.83 30.63
N ASP A 655 -14.09 31.52 30.83
CA ASP A 655 -15.11 32.54 31.09
C ASP A 655 -14.85 33.27 32.41
N ALA A 656 -15.42 34.48 32.53
CA ALA A 656 -15.45 35.22 33.77
C ALA A 656 -16.01 34.33 34.91
N PRO A 657 -15.33 34.24 36.07
CA PRO A 657 -15.89 33.62 37.26
C PRO A 657 -17.26 34.20 37.63
N GLU A 658 -18.14 33.41 38.25
CA GLU A 658 -19.52 33.80 38.55
C GLU A 658 -19.63 35.02 39.49
N ASP A 659 -18.58 35.27 40.29
CA ASP A 659 -18.44 36.41 41.19
C ASP A 659 -17.82 37.65 40.53
N SER A 660 -17.60 37.63 39.21
CA SER A 660 -17.10 38.78 38.45
C SER A 660 -18.18 39.86 38.28
N LYS A 661 -17.76 41.13 38.22
CA LYS A 661 -18.65 42.27 37.99
C LYS A 661 -18.18 43.03 36.76
N GLY A 662 -19.08 43.19 35.79
CA GLY A 662 -18.85 44.03 34.61
C GLY A 662 -19.86 45.17 34.57
N ASP A 663 -19.37 46.37 34.34
CA ASP A 663 -20.18 47.54 34.01
C ASP A 663 -19.58 48.28 32.79
N PRO A 664 -20.25 49.30 32.22
CA PRO A 664 -19.73 50.01 31.05
C PRO A 664 -18.48 50.87 31.28
N ALA A 665 -17.91 50.90 32.48
CA ALA A 665 -16.72 51.68 32.81
C ALA A 665 -15.59 50.86 33.46
N ALA A 666 -15.88 49.65 33.95
CA ALA A 666 -14.89 48.76 34.54
C ALA A 666 -15.33 47.27 34.55
N PHE A 667 -14.33 46.40 34.57
CA PHE A 667 -14.48 44.97 34.85
C PHE A 667 -13.64 44.52 36.05
N GLU A 668 -14.29 43.93 37.06
CA GLU A 668 -13.65 43.29 38.22
C GLU A 668 -13.77 41.76 38.07
N ARG A 669 -12.64 41.08 37.79
CA ARG A 669 -12.61 39.61 37.65
C ARG A 669 -12.72 38.94 39.02
N GLY A 670 -13.74 38.11 39.19
CA GLY A 670 -13.92 37.26 40.38
C GLY A 670 -12.89 36.14 40.49
N ILE A 671 -12.94 35.36 41.56
CA ILE A 671 -12.01 34.25 41.83
C ILE A 671 -12.71 32.90 42.05
N ALA A 672 -14.04 32.88 42.12
CA ALA A 672 -14.81 31.67 42.46
C ALA A 672 -14.52 30.53 41.47
N GLY A 673 -14.03 29.40 42.00
CA GLY A 673 -13.72 28.19 41.22
C GLY A 673 -12.58 28.33 40.19
N LEU A 674 -11.94 29.50 40.08
CA LEU A 674 -10.96 29.77 39.02
C LEU A 674 -9.72 28.88 39.13
N ARG A 675 -9.19 28.71 40.34
CA ARG A 675 -8.03 27.86 40.60
C ARG A 675 -8.28 26.40 40.20
N GLU A 676 -9.48 25.90 40.46
CA GLU A 676 -9.88 24.54 40.12
C GLU A 676 -10.03 24.37 38.60
N LYS A 677 -10.65 25.34 37.91
CA LYS A 677 -10.77 25.33 36.44
C LYS A 677 -9.41 25.36 35.75
N ILE A 678 -8.48 26.20 36.22
CA ILE A 678 -7.09 26.24 35.69
C ILE A 678 -6.39 24.91 35.98
N GLY A 679 -6.50 24.41 37.21
CA GLY A 679 -5.90 23.13 37.60
C GLY A 679 -6.44 21.94 36.79
N HIS A 680 -7.74 21.92 36.50
CA HIS A 680 -8.37 20.91 35.67
C HIS A 680 -7.87 20.97 34.22
N ALA A 681 -7.83 22.16 33.61
CA ALA A 681 -7.31 22.33 32.25
C ALA A 681 -5.83 21.90 32.13
N SER A 682 -5.02 22.22 33.15
CA SER A 682 -3.64 21.76 33.24
C SER A 682 -3.55 20.23 33.37
N ALA A 683 -4.36 19.62 34.24
CA ALA A 683 -4.36 18.17 34.45
C ALA A 683 -4.81 17.38 33.20
N GLU A 684 -5.88 17.82 32.52
CA GLU A 684 -6.37 17.16 31.29
C GLU A 684 -5.36 17.24 30.14
N THR A 685 -4.47 18.22 30.15
CA THR A 685 -3.42 18.41 29.13
C THR A 685 -2.06 17.87 29.57
N GLY A 686 -1.99 17.07 30.64
CA GLY A 686 -0.72 16.51 31.13
C GLY A 686 0.26 17.58 31.63
N GLY A 687 -0.25 18.71 32.12
CA GLY A 687 0.51 19.84 32.64
C GLY A 687 0.99 20.84 31.58
N GLN A 688 0.62 20.65 30.30
CA GLN A 688 1.15 21.48 29.21
C GLN A 688 0.45 22.83 29.08
N LEU A 689 -0.85 22.90 29.39
CA LEU A 689 -1.60 24.15 29.38
C LEU A 689 -1.51 24.84 30.75
N THR A 690 -1.09 26.11 30.74
CA THR A 690 -0.83 26.89 31.97
C THR A 690 -1.47 28.28 31.89
N TYR A 691 -1.60 28.95 33.04
CA TYR A 691 -2.04 30.34 33.10
C TYR A 691 -0.95 31.28 32.60
N VAL A 692 -1.26 32.07 31.57
CA VAL A 692 -0.28 32.93 30.88
C VAL A 692 -0.64 34.42 30.93
N GLY A 693 -1.85 34.77 31.36
CA GLY A 693 -2.29 36.15 31.45
C GLY A 693 -3.80 36.30 31.54
N GLU A 694 -4.27 37.52 31.26
CA GLU A 694 -5.68 37.89 31.36
C GLU A 694 -6.16 38.57 30.08
N TRP A 695 -7.49 38.61 29.92
CA TRP A 695 -8.11 39.39 28.86
C TRP A 695 -9.34 40.11 29.39
N HIS A 696 -9.67 41.23 28.77
CA HIS A 696 -10.93 41.92 28.99
C HIS A 696 -11.39 42.65 27.73
N SER A 697 -12.63 43.13 27.73
CA SER A 697 -13.23 43.87 26.62
C SER A 697 -13.59 45.29 27.01
N HIS A 698 -13.32 46.26 26.15
CA HIS A 698 -13.83 47.62 26.31
C HIS A 698 -15.26 47.77 25.74
N PRO A 699 -16.06 48.72 26.25
CA PRO A 699 -17.43 48.98 25.79
C PRO A 699 -17.49 49.44 24.33
N ALA A 700 -18.71 49.61 23.81
CA ALA A 700 -18.91 50.20 22.49
C ALA A 700 -18.33 51.62 22.41
N GLY A 701 -17.70 51.97 21.30
CA GLY A 701 -17.07 53.27 21.04
C GLY A 701 -15.64 53.41 21.57
N HIS A 702 -15.05 52.36 22.15
CA HIS A 702 -13.73 52.41 22.78
C HIS A 702 -12.70 51.55 22.04
N PRO A 703 -11.46 52.05 21.83
CA PRO A 703 -10.38 51.29 21.20
C PRO A 703 -9.73 50.32 22.19
N THR A 704 -8.87 49.44 21.71
CA THR A 704 -8.04 48.48 22.47
C THR A 704 -6.81 49.11 23.15
N THR A 705 -6.76 50.45 23.24
CA THR A 705 -5.70 51.18 23.94
C THR A 705 -5.93 51.08 25.45
N PRO A 706 -4.95 50.63 26.24
CA PRO A 706 -5.11 50.44 27.69
C PRO A 706 -5.33 51.78 28.40
N SER A 707 -6.24 51.79 29.38
CA SER A 707 -6.42 52.87 30.34
C SER A 707 -5.28 52.87 31.38
N LEU A 708 -5.22 53.91 32.22
CA LEU A 708 -4.26 53.94 33.34
C LEU A 708 -4.47 52.78 34.32
N THR A 709 -5.72 52.34 34.50
CA THR A 709 -6.05 51.19 35.34
C THR A 709 -5.50 49.91 34.73
N ASP A 710 -5.65 49.73 33.41
CA ASP A 710 -5.15 48.55 32.69
C ASP A 710 -3.62 48.49 32.72
N LEU A 711 -2.95 49.63 32.57
CA LEU A 711 -1.49 49.71 32.69
C LEU A 711 -1.02 49.32 34.10
N SER A 712 -1.74 49.76 35.14
CA SER A 712 -1.45 49.36 36.53
C SER A 712 -1.67 47.87 36.76
N GLN A 713 -2.76 47.30 36.24
CA GLN A 713 -3.05 45.88 36.34
C GLN A 713 -2.04 45.04 35.55
N LEU A 714 -1.64 45.48 34.36
CA LEU A 714 -0.59 44.83 33.56
C LEU A 714 0.75 44.81 34.31
N GLY A 715 1.08 45.87 35.06
CA GLY A 715 2.25 45.89 35.93
C GLY A 715 2.17 44.91 37.09
N GLU A 716 1.00 44.75 37.71
CA GLU A 716 0.79 43.74 38.75
C GLU A 716 0.89 42.32 38.18
N LEU A 717 0.26 42.06 37.03
CA LEU A 717 0.36 40.81 36.28
C LEU A 717 1.81 40.44 35.97
N ALA A 718 2.60 41.39 35.47
CA ALA A 718 4.01 41.20 35.19
C ALA A 718 4.79 40.80 36.45
N ARG A 719 4.54 41.45 37.59
CA ARG A 719 5.21 41.13 38.86
C ARG A 719 4.87 39.72 39.37
N VAL A 720 3.63 39.27 39.16
CA VAL A 720 3.19 37.92 39.55
C VAL A 720 3.76 36.86 38.61
N LEU A 721 3.72 37.09 37.30
CA LEU A 721 4.17 36.14 36.28
C LEU A 721 5.70 36.05 36.20
N ASP A 722 6.42 37.12 36.54
CA ASP A 722 7.89 37.12 36.63
C ASP A 722 8.43 36.14 37.67
N MET A 723 7.65 35.80 38.70
CA MET A 723 8.01 34.72 39.65
C MET A 723 8.23 33.37 38.94
N ASN A 724 7.60 33.17 37.77
CA ASN A 724 7.78 32.01 36.91
C ASN A 724 8.62 32.32 35.67
N GLY A 725 9.24 33.51 35.61
CA GLY A 725 10.03 34.00 34.48
C GLY A 725 9.20 34.37 33.25
N LEU A 726 7.89 34.61 33.41
CA LEU A 726 6.97 34.94 32.33
C LEU A 726 6.68 36.44 32.27
N PRO A 727 6.51 37.04 31.07
CA PRO A 727 6.00 38.40 30.95
C PRO A 727 4.53 38.45 31.38
N GLY A 728 4.09 39.59 31.90
CA GLY A 728 2.67 39.89 32.06
C GLY A 728 2.01 39.97 30.69
N VAL A 729 0.95 39.22 30.45
CA VAL A 729 0.17 39.26 29.19
C VAL A 729 -1.24 39.75 29.47
N MET A 730 -1.67 40.75 28.72
CA MET A 730 -3.03 41.28 28.75
C MET A 730 -3.59 41.45 27.34
N ALA A 731 -4.71 40.80 27.03
CA ALA A 731 -5.41 41.00 25.78
C ALA A 731 -6.64 41.91 25.97
N ILE A 732 -6.77 42.95 25.16
CA ILE A 732 -7.90 43.89 25.19
C ILE A 732 -8.67 43.75 23.88
N VAL A 733 -9.99 43.55 23.99
CA VAL A 733 -10.92 43.48 22.86
C VAL A 733 -11.75 44.76 22.79
N GLY A 734 -11.76 45.45 21.65
CA GLY A 734 -12.45 46.73 21.46
C GLY A 734 -13.00 46.87 20.04
N ASP A 735 -13.40 48.08 19.65
CA ASP A 735 -13.98 48.31 18.31
C ASP A 735 -12.95 48.18 17.17
N ASP A 736 -11.64 48.33 17.47
CA ASP A 736 -10.55 48.13 16.51
C ASP A 736 -9.97 46.69 16.54
N GLY A 737 -10.71 45.73 17.12
CA GLY A 737 -10.38 44.31 17.15
C GLY A 737 -9.79 43.87 18.48
N ILE A 738 -8.66 43.15 18.44
CA ILE A 738 -7.93 42.69 19.63
C ILE A 738 -6.49 43.20 19.58
N ARG A 739 -5.97 43.66 20.73
CA ARG A 739 -4.54 43.92 20.92
C ARG A 739 -4.03 43.20 22.14
N ILE A 740 -2.79 42.73 22.04
CA ILE A 740 -2.08 42.11 23.17
C ILE A 740 -1.03 43.11 23.64
N HIS A 741 -1.04 43.35 24.93
CA HIS A 741 -0.10 44.18 25.66
C HIS A 741 0.70 43.29 26.59
N THR A 742 1.99 43.57 26.71
CA THR A 742 2.83 42.83 27.66
C THR A 742 3.69 43.79 28.48
N ALA A 743 4.06 43.35 29.67
CA ALA A 743 5.04 44.02 30.51
C ALA A 743 5.99 42.99 31.12
N GLY A 744 7.24 43.38 31.30
CA GLY A 744 8.26 42.56 31.94
C GLY A 744 9.11 43.40 32.89
N LEU A 745 9.74 42.74 33.85
CA LEU A 745 10.72 43.37 34.73
C LEU A 745 12.10 43.30 34.05
N LEU A 746 12.68 44.45 33.71
CA LEU A 746 14.07 44.53 33.29
C LEU A 746 14.91 44.47 34.58
N GLY A 747 15.56 43.33 34.82
CA GLY A 747 16.25 42.95 36.07
C GLY A 747 16.66 44.07 37.05
N GLY A 748 16.24 43.92 38.33
CA GLY A 748 16.49 44.87 39.42
C GLY A 748 15.33 45.84 39.67
N ASP A 749 15.44 46.69 40.69
CA ASP A 749 14.45 47.73 41.10
C ASP A 749 14.26 48.87 40.05
N GLU A 750 14.32 48.57 38.75
CA GLU A 750 14.13 49.52 37.65
C GLU A 750 12.66 49.58 37.14
N PRO A 751 12.23 50.69 36.51
CA PRO A 751 10.83 50.95 36.20
C PRO A 751 10.24 49.97 35.16
N LEU A 752 8.93 49.73 35.31
CA LEU A 752 8.11 48.90 34.45
C LEU A 752 8.13 49.43 33.01
N VAL A 753 8.52 48.61 32.03
CA VAL A 753 8.49 48.97 30.60
C VAL A 753 7.26 48.36 29.95
N ILE A 754 6.34 49.21 29.51
CA ILE A 754 5.12 48.77 28.82
C ILE A 754 5.40 48.85 27.32
N ILE A 755 5.46 47.69 26.67
CA ILE A 755 5.70 47.63 25.22
C ILE A 755 4.35 47.33 24.57
N ASN A 756 3.83 48.31 23.85
CA ASN A 756 2.61 48.12 23.08
C ASN A 756 2.89 47.23 21.84
N ALA A 757 1.83 46.75 21.19
CA ALA A 757 1.93 45.91 19.98
C ALA A 757 2.70 46.55 18.80
N THR A 758 3.05 47.84 18.86
CA THR A 758 3.87 48.53 17.84
C THR A 758 5.35 48.63 18.21
N GLY A 759 5.77 48.04 19.34
CA GLY A 759 7.14 48.12 19.84
C GLY A 759 7.49 49.48 20.45
N ALA A 760 6.51 50.37 20.66
CA ALA A 760 6.73 51.63 21.34
C ALA A 760 6.75 51.38 22.86
N VAL A 761 7.84 51.81 23.49
CA VAL A 761 8.04 51.82 24.94
C VAL A 761 7.25 52.99 25.53
N GLN A 762 6.33 52.70 26.45
CA GLN A 762 5.64 53.66 27.29
C GLN A 762 6.08 53.54 28.75
#